data_AF-A0A2T4X1J2-F1
#
_entry.id   AF-A0A2T4X1J2-F1
#
_cell.length_a   1.000
_cell.length_b   1.000
_cell.length_c   1.000
_cell.angle_alpha   90.00
_cell.angle_beta   90.00
_cell.angle_gamma   90.00
#
_symmetry.space_group_name_H-M   'P 1'
#
loop_
_entity.id
_entity.type
_entity.pdbx_description
1 polymer ?
#
loop_
_entity_poly.entity_id
_entity_poly.type
_entity_poly.pdbx_seq_one_letter_code
_entity_poly.pdbx_strand_id
1 'polypeptide(L)'
;MGDINPMLLADSRYISHDRLQKQFRTLSDALKNYYPKGLDSSYIKSFYVDGKIFPFEPYVDISTIRDIYITSDGITPIDPGGTMIIITTNNEYYREITAEKYRNQNYYEDDALVSDEAETFSSNNLIKTISGKVTNLFAPIPDVNITIKGTSKGTKTDDKGDYTLQANVGDIIEYSHLKFTSVAVMIEDITTTLNIELQEKDNELDEVVLTAKRSPKDLATFEEKMNAEIKTSFGVFKPNAAGTKVHYLSGEELGTHYADLSEALKGKFSGKLPGSYDVDGIPYNNTNIFGVNLSAIKDVYVTKNVIVVRTSESPEEIAKRLEEKAETYRNQNYYNADAVTTSDETTFSSANIISTQPKFIVTKDIHGKVTYLDAPMPLVNIKVIGKNAGVTTSPKGEYSITANVGDIIQYSHVGFATVSIVVEDVTEILDIEMVEQQNELDTVVITTDGKLGKTAELAKKADQKFKTSMGSIDPKTAGYSVGYIDGDNSTAGARDILDVLNGKVAGVTVDRLNNIVKLRSTGSINTETPAIWDVDGVIMNDVPQIDPANIKDIHLLKSLASTTRYGTAGRGGVIVVTTKSGDFSAAESNRNKIADKYTNKDYYANDASQISLASLNANSYADALEVFPTKQKAFIYYDEKLKNQLPSYADHIAIAQKFVSHFNDLTLSTQIFKELIESNNKNPEVLKAIAFHLQTIGRPKEAIDAYERTFKLRPKYAQSYRDLANAYMENDQFKKSWRLYMSYLLQGNDVSNEGIGELIYNEMEWLYFSRRNQTDIKEKFVPKSENLFDFRNDVRIVVEWNSSEAEFDLEFVNPELRSYIFEHTLTGNQELITDEKQKGYSSKEFFIDDLKDGEWLVNITYKGNKKPEPTYFKITKFYNWGKVSETKEVAVYKFQNEREKIQLMHFNKLLLMAKN
;
A
#
# COMPACT_ATOMS: atom_id res chain seq x y z
N MET A 1 1.02 12.94 -35.17
CA MET A 1 1.57 12.95 -36.54
C MET A 1 2.14 14.35 -36.80
N GLY A 2 3.15 14.50 -37.65
CA GLY A 2 3.73 15.81 -37.98
C GLY A 2 2.86 16.62 -38.96
N ASP A 3 3.36 17.79 -39.36
CA ASP A 3 2.64 18.75 -40.21
C ASP A 3 2.00 18.12 -41.45
N ILE A 4 0.70 18.35 -41.62
CA ILE A 4 -0.06 17.92 -42.80
C ILE A 4 0.35 18.84 -43.95
N ASN A 5 1.21 18.33 -44.85
CA ASN A 5 1.62 19.08 -46.04
C ASN A 5 0.42 19.28 -46.99
N PRO A 6 -0.07 20.52 -47.19
CA PRO A 6 -1.29 20.76 -47.98
C PRO A 6 -1.11 20.46 -49.47
N MET A 7 0.13 20.30 -49.98
CA MET A 7 0.38 19.89 -51.37
C MET A 7 -0.02 18.44 -51.68
N LEU A 8 -0.35 17.63 -50.66
CA LEU A 8 -0.87 16.27 -50.84
C LEU A 8 -2.40 16.20 -51.00
N LEU A 9 -3.11 17.33 -50.82
CA LEU A 9 -4.57 17.38 -50.79
C LEU A 9 -5.18 17.61 -52.20
N ALA A 10 -4.88 16.71 -53.13
CA ALA A 10 -5.54 16.68 -54.44
C ALA A 10 -7.08 16.58 -54.28
N ASP A 11 -7.81 17.27 -55.15
CA ASP A 11 -9.28 17.40 -55.16
C ASP A 11 -9.94 17.96 -53.87
N SER A 12 -9.15 18.43 -52.89
CA SER A 12 -9.68 19.14 -51.72
C SER A 12 -10.24 20.52 -52.08
N ARG A 13 -11.35 20.92 -51.43
CA ARG A 13 -11.83 22.30 -51.48
C ARG A 13 -11.22 23.10 -50.33
N TYR A 14 -10.48 24.13 -50.70
CA TYR A 14 -9.86 25.10 -49.80
C TYR A 14 -10.77 26.31 -49.54
N ILE A 15 -10.87 26.73 -48.27
CA ILE A 15 -11.54 27.97 -47.87
C ILE A 15 -10.57 28.81 -47.03
N SER A 16 -10.24 30.01 -47.51
CA SER A 16 -9.30 30.94 -46.89
C SER A 16 -9.92 31.80 -45.79
N HIS A 17 -9.12 32.08 -44.75
CA HIS A 17 -9.39 32.97 -43.61
C HIS A 17 -10.29 34.19 -43.93
N ASP A 18 -9.86 35.03 -44.89
CA ASP A 18 -10.49 36.31 -45.25
C ASP A 18 -11.97 36.21 -45.69
N ARG A 19 -12.40 35.02 -46.11
CA ARG A 19 -13.79 34.75 -46.53
C ARG A 19 -14.67 34.17 -45.42
N LEU A 20 -14.10 33.70 -44.32
CA LEU A 20 -14.84 33.10 -43.20
C LEU A 20 -15.37 34.18 -42.26
N GLN A 21 -14.48 35.01 -41.70
CA GLN A 21 -14.82 36.02 -40.69
C GLN A 21 -15.88 37.05 -41.13
N LYS A 22 -15.96 37.36 -42.43
CA LYS A 22 -16.79 38.47 -42.95
C LYS A 22 -18.25 38.11 -43.24
N GLN A 23 -18.64 36.83 -43.15
CA GLN A 23 -19.99 36.39 -43.56
C GLN A 23 -20.67 35.39 -42.61
N PHE A 24 -19.93 34.64 -41.78
CA PHE A 24 -20.50 33.52 -41.00
C PHE A 24 -20.19 33.62 -39.51
N ARG A 25 -21.15 33.22 -38.66
CA ARG A 25 -21.01 33.25 -37.20
C ARG A 25 -20.57 31.91 -36.60
N THR A 26 -20.84 30.79 -37.27
CA THR A 26 -20.43 29.45 -36.84
C THR A 26 -19.80 28.67 -38.01
N LEU A 27 -18.96 27.69 -37.68
CA LEU A 27 -18.38 26.75 -38.65
C LEU A 27 -19.48 26.07 -39.47
N SER A 28 -20.50 25.54 -38.79
CA SER A 28 -21.70 24.94 -39.38
C SER A 28 -22.40 25.86 -40.39
N ASP A 29 -22.53 27.16 -40.13
CA ASP A 29 -23.13 28.12 -41.08
C ASP A 29 -22.26 28.33 -42.33
N ALA A 30 -20.94 28.43 -42.15
CA ALA A 30 -20.01 28.55 -43.27
C ALA A 30 -20.06 27.29 -44.16
N LEU A 31 -20.02 26.10 -43.56
CA LEU A 31 -20.12 24.82 -44.27
C LEU A 31 -21.44 24.71 -45.05
N LYS A 32 -22.58 25.05 -44.43
CA LYS A 32 -23.90 25.08 -45.09
C LYS A 32 -23.95 26.07 -46.27
N ASN A 33 -23.34 27.25 -46.14
CA ASN A 33 -23.33 28.24 -47.22
C ASN A 33 -22.45 27.82 -48.41
N TYR A 34 -21.28 27.23 -48.17
CA TYR A 34 -20.41 26.75 -49.25
C TYR A 34 -20.90 25.43 -49.88
N TYR A 35 -21.76 24.68 -49.20
CA TYR A 35 -22.43 23.47 -49.70
C TYR A 35 -23.96 23.57 -49.59
N PRO A 36 -24.61 24.46 -50.37
CA PRO A 36 -26.04 24.80 -50.21
C PRO A 36 -27.02 23.69 -50.65
N LYS A 37 -26.52 22.53 -51.11
CA LYS A 37 -27.31 21.30 -51.28
C LYS A 37 -27.33 20.40 -50.03
N GLY A 38 -26.66 20.83 -48.96
CA GLY A 38 -26.37 20.04 -47.77
C GLY A 38 -25.05 19.29 -47.91
N LEU A 39 -24.14 19.54 -46.96
CA LEU A 39 -23.26 18.49 -46.46
C LEU A 39 -24.11 17.67 -45.48
N ASP A 40 -24.55 16.50 -45.91
CA ASP A 40 -25.28 15.57 -45.05
C ASP A 40 -24.33 15.08 -43.95
N SER A 41 -24.69 15.32 -42.69
CA SER A 41 -23.85 15.02 -41.53
C SER A 41 -23.60 13.52 -41.35
N SER A 42 -24.38 12.63 -41.99
CA SER A 42 -24.10 11.19 -42.02
C SER A 42 -22.88 10.81 -42.87
N TYR A 43 -22.38 11.71 -43.73
CA TYR A 43 -21.20 11.48 -44.58
C TYR A 43 -19.90 12.11 -44.04
N ILE A 44 -19.98 12.90 -42.95
CA ILE A 44 -18.81 13.48 -42.29
C ILE A 44 -18.33 12.49 -41.22
N LYS A 45 -17.30 11.69 -41.54
CA LYS A 45 -16.78 10.67 -40.61
C LYS A 45 -15.97 11.23 -39.44
N SER A 46 -15.30 12.37 -39.64
CA SER A 46 -14.49 13.03 -38.60
C SER A 46 -14.06 14.44 -38.99
N PHE A 47 -13.79 15.24 -37.96
CA PHE A 47 -13.16 16.56 -38.05
C PHE A 47 -11.72 16.45 -37.55
N TYR A 48 -10.78 17.08 -38.23
CA TYR A 48 -9.38 17.16 -37.82
C TYR A 48 -9.04 18.61 -37.49
N VAL A 49 -8.82 18.95 -36.22
CA VAL A 49 -8.41 20.30 -35.80
C VAL A 49 -6.98 20.26 -35.28
N ASP A 50 -6.08 20.99 -35.94
CA ASP A 50 -4.65 21.09 -35.57
C ASP A 50 -4.00 19.72 -35.27
N GLY A 51 -4.28 18.75 -36.15
CA GLY A 51 -3.75 17.39 -36.08
C GLY A 51 -4.47 16.42 -35.14
N LYS A 52 -5.55 16.83 -34.45
CA LYS A 52 -6.38 15.97 -33.59
C LYS A 52 -7.71 15.61 -34.21
N ILE A 53 -8.11 14.35 -34.04
CA ILE A 53 -9.36 13.78 -34.57
C ILE A 53 -10.51 14.01 -33.58
N PHE A 54 -11.66 14.48 -34.09
CA PHE A 54 -12.91 14.61 -33.36
C PHE A 54 -14.02 13.87 -34.14
N PRO A 55 -14.83 13.01 -33.49
CA PRO A 55 -15.91 12.27 -34.16
C PRO A 55 -17.16 13.12 -34.45
N PHE A 56 -17.24 14.35 -33.95
CA PHE A 56 -18.37 15.29 -34.10
C PHE A 56 -17.85 16.72 -34.33
N GLU A 57 -18.69 17.65 -34.80
CA GLU A 57 -18.31 19.05 -35.08
C GLU A 57 -17.80 19.74 -33.79
N PRO A 58 -16.51 20.09 -33.67
CA PRO A 58 -15.95 20.71 -32.47
C PRO A 58 -16.23 22.22 -32.45
N TYR A 59 -16.37 22.80 -31.26
CA TYR A 59 -16.46 24.25 -31.12
C TYR A 59 -15.09 24.88 -31.40
N VAL A 60 -14.96 25.54 -32.56
CA VAL A 60 -13.78 26.31 -32.97
C VAL A 60 -14.19 27.73 -33.28
N ASP A 61 -13.44 28.70 -32.74
CA ASP A 61 -13.66 30.12 -32.97
C ASP A 61 -13.29 30.50 -34.41
N ILE A 62 -14.28 30.94 -35.20
CA ILE A 62 -14.08 31.32 -36.60
C ILE A 62 -13.04 32.43 -36.79
N SER A 63 -12.79 33.27 -35.77
CA SER A 63 -11.76 34.31 -35.84
C SER A 63 -10.34 33.74 -35.90
N THR A 64 -10.12 32.51 -35.43
CA THR A 64 -8.78 31.92 -35.30
C THR A 64 -8.47 30.81 -36.31
N ILE A 65 -9.47 30.32 -37.03
CA ILE A 65 -9.30 29.38 -38.16
C ILE A 65 -8.51 30.06 -39.28
N ARG A 66 -7.31 29.56 -39.60
CA ARG A 66 -6.49 30.01 -40.73
C ARG A 66 -7.03 29.44 -42.05
N ASP A 67 -7.23 28.14 -42.08
CA ASP A 67 -7.59 27.38 -43.28
C ASP A 67 -8.63 26.30 -42.94
N ILE A 68 -9.52 26.03 -43.89
CA ILE A 68 -10.35 24.81 -43.91
C ILE A 68 -10.10 24.07 -45.24
N TYR A 69 -9.82 22.78 -45.15
CA TYR A 69 -9.71 21.85 -46.27
C TYR A 69 -10.79 20.78 -46.13
N ILE A 70 -11.55 20.55 -47.20
CA ILE A 70 -12.61 19.53 -47.24
C ILE A 70 -12.26 18.54 -48.35
N THR A 71 -12.05 17.26 -48.00
CA THR A 71 -11.73 16.19 -48.96
C THR A 71 -12.96 15.30 -49.16
N SER A 72 -13.28 15.00 -50.42
CA SER A 72 -14.35 14.04 -50.77
C SER A 72 -13.89 12.59 -50.70
N ASP A 73 -12.59 12.38 -50.89
CA ASP A 73 -11.96 11.07 -51.05
C ASP A 73 -10.85 10.88 -50.00
N GLY A 74 -10.59 9.62 -49.63
CA GLY A 74 -9.77 9.25 -48.48
C GLY A 74 -8.27 9.34 -48.77
N ILE A 75 -7.55 10.14 -47.98
CA ILE A 75 -6.09 10.40 -48.15
C ILE A 75 -5.23 9.55 -47.18
N THR A 76 -5.86 8.68 -46.37
CA THR A 76 -5.15 7.69 -45.53
C THR A 76 -5.44 6.25 -45.98
N PRO A 77 -4.47 5.31 -45.93
CA PRO A 77 -4.66 3.92 -46.39
C PRO A 77 -5.62 3.05 -45.56
N ILE A 78 -6.43 3.64 -44.67
CA ILE A 78 -7.11 2.94 -43.58
C ILE A 78 -8.65 2.89 -43.78
N ASP A 79 -9.25 3.86 -44.49
CA ASP A 79 -10.71 3.88 -44.73
C ASP A 79 -11.08 4.62 -46.04
N PRO A 80 -11.32 3.89 -47.15
CA PRO A 80 -11.63 4.49 -48.45
C PRO A 80 -13.14 4.82 -48.59
N GLY A 81 -13.60 5.88 -47.91
CA GLY A 81 -14.89 6.50 -48.21
C GLY A 81 -15.50 7.32 -47.07
N GLY A 82 -15.61 8.64 -47.26
CA GLY A 82 -16.25 9.57 -46.32
C GLY A 82 -15.66 10.97 -46.47
N THR A 83 -16.45 12.02 -46.22
CA THR A 83 -15.95 13.39 -46.25
C THR A 83 -15.15 13.70 -44.98
N MET A 84 -13.94 14.22 -45.14
CA MET A 84 -13.09 14.68 -44.04
C MET A 84 -12.99 16.20 -44.05
N ILE A 85 -13.13 16.82 -42.87
CA ILE A 85 -12.99 18.27 -42.68
C ILE A 85 -11.76 18.54 -41.83
N ILE A 86 -10.73 19.14 -42.43
CA ILE A 86 -9.46 19.50 -41.77
C ILE A 86 -9.47 21.02 -41.54
N ILE A 87 -9.18 21.44 -40.31
CA ILE A 87 -9.18 22.82 -39.83
C ILE A 87 -7.83 23.09 -39.20
N THR A 88 -7.15 24.16 -39.62
CA THR A 88 -5.92 24.62 -38.95
C THR A 88 -6.12 26.01 -38.38
N THR A 89 -5.76 26.23 -37.12
CA THR A 89 -5.91 27.52 -36.43
C THR A 89 -4.57 28.27 -36.26
N ASN A 90 -4.65 29.55 -35.90
CA ASN A 90 -3.52 30.43 -35.64
C ASN A 90 -3.20 30.57 -34.14
N ASN A 91 -3.58 29.61 -33.28
CA ASN A 91 -3.80 29.90 -31.86
C ASN A 91 -3.32 28.80 -30.89
N GLU A 92 -2.21 29.04 -30.18
CA GLU A 92 -1.73 28.18 -29.07
C GLU A 92 -2.56 28.33 -27.77
N TYR A 93 -3.52 29.26 -27.76
CA TYR A 93 -4.12 29.93 -26.60
C TYR A 93 -5.50 29.35 -26.20
N TYR A 94 -6.10 28.47 -27.01
CA TYR A 94 -7.29 27.66 -26.63
C TYR A 94 -7.02 26.56 -25.59
N ARG A 95 -5.77 26.38 -25.13
CA ARG A 95 -5.46 25.48 -24.02
C ARG A 95 -5.73 26.06 -22.64
N GLU A 96 -5.76 27.38 -22.49
CA GLU A 96 -5.83 28.04 -21.17
C GLU A 96 -7.15 28.78 -20.92
N ILE A 97 -7.81 29.31 -21.96
CA ILE A 97 -8.84 30.34 -21.77
C ILE A 97 -10.28 29.83 -21.52
N THR A 98 -10.51 28.52 -21.60
CA THR A 98 -11.73 27.92 -21.02
C THR A 98 -11.71 27.94 -19.48
N ALA A 99 -10.58 28.23 -18.83
CA ALA A 99 -10.42 28.13 -17.37
C ALA A 99 -10.79 29.41 -16.58
N GLU A 100 -10.71 30.61 -17.16
CA GLU A 100 -10.81 31.86 -16.39
C GLU A 100 -12.12 32.66 -16.53
N LYS A 101 -12.80 32.63 -17.68
CA LYS A 101 -13.80 33.67 -18.01
C LYS A 101 -15.27 33.38 -17.69
N TYR A 102 -15.56 32.36 -16.88
CA TYR A 102 -16.92 32.05 -16.39
C TYR A 102 -17.01 31.99 -14.85
N ARG A 103 -16.25 32.85 -14.16
CA ARG A 103 -16.56 33.25 -12.78
C ARG A 103 -17.48 34.48 -12.82
N ASN A 104 -18.47 34.50 -11.93
CA ASN A 104 -19.32 35.64 -11.56
C ASN A 104 -20.27 36.21 -12.62
N GLN A 105 -21.49 35.67 -12.66
CA GLN A 105 -22.69 36.51 -12.64
C GLN A 105 -23.79 35.81 -11.82
N ASN A 106 -24.63 36.61 -11.16
CA ASN A 106 -25.43 36.16 -10.03
C ASN A 106 -26.72 35.44 -10.45
N TYR A 107 -27.09 34.40 -9.70
CA TYR A 107 -28.46 34.28 -9.22
C TYR A 107 -28.50 33.54 -7.87
N TYR A 108 -29.01 34.21 -6.84
CA TYR A 108 -29.55 33.58 -5.63
C TYR A 108 -31.07 33.64 -5.79
N GLU A 109 -31.76 32.51 -5.64
CA GLU A 109 -33.11 32.45 -5.11
C GLU A 109 -33.16 31.20 -4.21
N ASP A 110 -33.92 31.30 -3.13
CA ASP A 110 -33.81 30.40 -1.98
C ASP A 110 -34.52 29.05 -2.20
N ASP A 111 -34.05 28.04 -1.46
CA ASP A 111 -34.98 27.28 -0.64
C ASP A 111 -34.28 26.87 0.66
N ALA A 112 -34.84 27.29 1.79
CA ALA A 112 -34.11 27.39 3.05
C ALA A 112 -34.40 26.24 4.02
N LEU A 113 -33.37 25.82 4.76
CA LEU A 113 -33.50 25.51 6.18
C LEU A 113 -32.43 26.27 6.95
N VAL A 114 -32.81 27.48 7.37
CA VAL A 114 -32.03 28.39 8.21
C VAL A 114 -32.31 28.08 9.69
N SER A 115 -31.30 28.27 10.52
CA SER A 115 -31.48 28.72 11.90
C SER A 115 -30.57 29.92 12.10
N ASP A 116 -31.16 31.11 12.24
CA ASP A 116 -30.41 32.37 12.32
C ASP A 116 -29.63 32.51 13.63
N GLU A 117 -28.40 33.03 13.53
CA GLU A 117 -27.95 34.19 14.31
C GLU A 117 -26.62 34.69 13.72
N ALA A 118 -26.61 35.90 13.15
CA ALA A 118 -25.46 36.47 12.46
C ALA A 118 -25.21 37.92 12.89
N GLU A 119 -24.50 38.11 14.01
CA GLU A 119 -23.95 39.43 14.34
C GLU A 119 -22.70 39.72 13.49
N THR A 120 -22.72 40.87 12.81
CA THR A 120 -21.62 41.33 11.95
C THR A 120 -20.49 41.95 12.77
N PHE A 121 -19.29 41.36 12.75
CA PHE A 121 -18.09 42.04 13.25
C PHE A 121 -16.89 41.97 12.32
N SER A 122 -16.13 43.07 12.31
CA SER A 122 -14.96 43.31 11.45
C SER A 122 -13.76 42.46 11.84
N SER A 123 -12.96 42.11 10.84
CA SER A 123 -11.64 41.49 11.03
C SER A 123 -10.71 42.36 11.89
N ASN A 124 -10.05 41.74 12.87
CA ASN A 124 -8.91 42.28 13.61
C ASN A 124 -8.06 41.11 14.13
N ASN A 125 -6.74 41.12 13.85
CA ASN A 125 -5.83 40.07 14.32
C ASN A 125 -5.44 40.32 15.78
N LEU A 126 -5.67 39.34 16.66
CA LEU A 126 -5.27 39.38 18.07
C LEU A 126 -3.83 38.88 18.27
N ILE A 127 -2.86 39.76 17.96
CA ILE A 127 -1.45 39.57 18.31
C ILE A 127 -1.31 39.59 19.85
N LYS A 128 -0.60 38.61 20.43
CA LYS A 128 -0.37 38.52 21.88
C LYS A 128 1.10 38.68 22.21
N THR A 129 1.40 39.22 23.39
CA THR A 129 2.77 39.28 23.92
C THR A 129 2.95 38.12 24.90
N ILE A 130 3.75 37.14 24.52
CA ILE A 130 4.14 35.99 25.35
C ILE A 130 5.36 36.38 26.17
N SER A 131 5.40 35.97 27.43
CA SER A 131 6.53 36.16 28.34
C SER A 131 6.95 34.84 29.00
N GLY A 132 8.13 34.77 29.60
CA GLY A 132 8.51 33.60 30.41
C GLY A 132 9.98 33.55 30.77
N LYS A 133 10.38 32.44 31.41
CA LYS A 133 11.75 32.13 31.80
C LYS A 133 12.20 30.76 31.27
N VAL A 134 13.47 30.63 30.86
CA VAL A 134 14.10 29.34 30.53
C VAL A 134 15.14 28.95 31.59
N THR A 135 15.09 27.70 32.05
CA THR A 135 15.94 27.15 33.12
C THR A 135 16.54 25.78 32.79
N ASN A 136 17.52 25.35 33.58
CA ASN A 136 17.91 23.95 33.80
C ASN A 136 18.13 23.75 35.31
N LEU A 137 17.51 22.74 35.91
CA LEU A 137 17.63 22.41 37.33
C LEU A 137 17.42 23.65 38.23
N PHE A 138 16.38 24.42 37.91
CA PHE A 138 16.00 25.71 38.52
C PHE A 138 17.00 26.88 38.34
N ALA A 139 18.17 26.67 37.74
CA ALA A 139 19.09 27.76 37.36
C ALA A 139 18.67 28.37 36.01
N PRO A 140 18.72 29.72 35.85
CA PRO A 140 18.37 30.37 34.59
C PRO A 140 19.42 30.13 33.49
N ILE A 141 18.97 29.96 32.25
CA ILE A 141 19.85 29.83 31.08
C ILE A 141 19.81 31.14 30.26
N PRO A 142 20.90 31.90 30.17
CA PRO A 142 21.00 33.07 29.29
C PRO A 142 21.23 32.65 27.84
N ASP A 143 21.02 33.59 26.90
CA ASP A 143 21.37 33.46 25.48
C ASP A 143 20.65 32.32 24.69
N VAL A 144 19.63 31.68 25.28
CA VAL A 144 18.76 30.72 24.59
C VAL A 144 18.04 31.44 23.45
N ASN A 145 18.15 30.93 22.23
CA ASN A 145 17.45 31.49 21.08
C ASN A 145 15.99 31.04 21.10
N ILE A 146 15.06 31.98 20.93
CA ILE A 146 13.61 31.75 21.02
C ILE A 146 12.95 32.31 19.76
N THR A 147 12.59 31.45 18.80
CA THR A 147 12.13 31.87 17.46
C THR A 147 10.78 31.26 17.08
N ILE A 148 9.92 32.06 16.45
CA ILE A 148 8.67 31.56 15.85
C ILE A 148 9.01 30.83 14.55
N LYS A 149 8.78 29.52 14.54
CA LYS A 149 9.16 28.57 13.49
C LYS A 149 8.54 28.97 12.15
N GLY A 150 9.35 28.92 11.08
CA GLY A 150 8.96 29.41 9.76
C GLY A 150 9.02 30.94 9.58
N THR A 151 9.46 31.70 10.58
CA THR A 151 9.60 33.16 10.50
C THR A 151 10.97 33.65 10.96
N SER A 152 11.31 34.90 10.64
CA SER A 152 12.46 35.62 11.20
C SER A 152 12.16 36.33 12.52
N LYS A 153 10.97 36.13 13.12
CA LYS A 153 10.60 36.75 14.40
C LYS A 153 11.09 35.88 15.55
N GLY A 154 11.83 36.49 16.46
CA GLY A 154 12.35 35.82 17.64
C GLY A 154 12.96 36.80 18.64
N THR A 155 13.42 36.25 19.74
CA THR A 155 14.06 36.93 20.86
C THR A 155 15.12 36.00 21.47
N LYS A 156 15.72 36.42 22.59
CA LYS A 156 16.56 35.57 23.43
C LYS A 156 16.16 35.68 24.90
N THR A 157 16.65 34.77 25.72
CA THR A 157 16.70 34.99 27.17
C THR A 157 17.79 35.96 27.58
N ASP A 158 17.49 36.79 28.59
CA ASP A 158 18.45 37.68 29.24
C ASP A 158 19.35 36.94 30.26
N ASP A 159 20.24 37.67 30.94
CA ASP A 159 21.13 37.16 32.00
C ASP A 159 20.41 36.44 33.17
N LYS A 160 19.09 36.56 33.27
CA LYS A 160 18.23 35.93 34.28
C LYS A 160 17.33 34.85 33.68
N GLY A 161 17.51 34.51 32.42
CA GLY A 161 16.69 33.54 31.70
C GLY A 161 15.34 34.09 31.22
N ASP A 162 15.02 35.37 31.43
CA ASP A 162 13.71 35.96 31.08
C ASP A 162 13.64 36.38 29.60
N TYR A 163 12.47 36.24 28.99
CA TYR A 163 12.21 36.66 27.61
C TYR A 163 10.78 37.21 27.42
N THR A 164 10.60 37.99 26.35
CA THR A 164 9.29 38.38 25.81
C THR A 164 9.29 38.36 24.28
N LEU A 165 8.18 37.94 23.67
CA LEU A 165 8.02 37.83 22.22
C LEU A 165 6.56 38.08 21.81
N GLN A 166 6.33 38.80 20.71
CA GLN A 166 4.99 38.94 20.13
C GLN A 166 4.72 37.82 19.12
N ALA A 167 3.68 37.03 19.41
CA ALA A 167 3.25 35.87 18.65
C ALA A 167 1.73 35.91 18.43
N ASN A 168 1.26 35.22 17.39
CA ASN A 168 -0.15 34.96 17.15
C ASN A 168 -0.55 33.64 17.79
N VAL A 169 -1.85 33.44 17.98
CA VAL A 169 -2.40 32.13 18.34
C VAL A 169 -2.20 31.18 17.15
N GLY A 170 -1.60 30.01 17.40
CA GLY A 170 -1.17 29.04 16.39
C GLY A 170 0.32 29.09 16.03
N ASP A 171 1.05 30.15 16.39
CA ASP A 171 2.50 30.24 16.15
C ASP A 171 3.25 29.19 17.00
N ILE A 172 4.25 28.51 16.42
CA ILE A 172 5.12 27.56 17.14
C ILE A 172 6.43 28.24 17.52
N ILE A 173 6.77 28.30 18.80
CA ILE A 173 8.02 28.87 19.32
C ILE A 173 9.02 27.74 19.62
N GLU A 174 10.25 27.90 19.15
CA GLU A 174 11.36 26.95 19.31
C GLU A 174 12.49 27.55 20.16
N TYR A 175 12.99 26.78 21.12
CA TYR A 175 13.94 27.15 22.18
C TYR A 175 15.23 26.33 22.01
N SER A 176 16.36 26.98 21.76
CA SER A 176 17.63 26.29 21.45
C SER A 176 18.87 26.91 22.09
N HIS A 177 19.80 26.07 22.54
CA HIS A 177 21.09 26.47 23.14
C HIS A 177 22.14 25.36 22.96
N LEU A 178 23.42 25.73 22.76
CA LEU A 178 24.52 24.83 22.36
C LEU A 178 24.77 23.64 23.28
N LYS A 179 24.54 23.80 24.59
CA LYS A 179 24.79 22.76 25.61
C LYS A 179 23.59 21.89 25.96
N PHE A 180 22.37 22.28 25.56
CA PHE A 180 21.15 21.60 25.97
C PHE A 180 20.39 21.04 24.76
N THR A 181 19.54 20.05 24.99
CA THR A 181 18.57 19.58 23.99
C THR A 181 17.48 20.64 23.78
N SER A 182 17.12 20.89 22.52
CA SER A 182 16.18 21.96 22.12
C SER A 182 14.72 21.50 22.15
N VAL A 183 13.78 22.43 22.36
CA VAL A 183 12.35 22.17 22.61
C VAL A 183 11.49 23.12 21.76
N ALA A 184 10.30 22.71 21.31
CA ALA A 184 9.35 23.57 20.58
C ALA A 184 7.91 23.40 21.10
N VAL A 185 7.15 24.50 21.13
CA VAL A 185 5.80 24.59 21.75
C VAL A 185 4.90 25.50 20.92
N MET A 186 3.62 25.12 20.73
CA MET A 186 2.61 25.95 20.06
C MET A 186 1.93 26.93 21.02
N ILE A 187 1.63 28.15 20.56
CA ILE A 187 0.90 29.17 21.31
C ILE A 187 -0.61 28.99 21.14
N GLU A 188 -1.30 28.65 22.23
CA GLU A 188 -2.76 28.53 22.29
C GLU A 188 -3.42 29.85 22.73
N ASP A 189 -4.74 29.96 22.57
CA ASP A 189 -5.46 31.23 22.78
C ASP A 189 -5.40 31.75 24.23
N ILE A 190 -5.20 30.87 25.21
CA ILE A 190 -5.03 31.24 26.62
C ILE A 190 -3.56 31.48 27.04
N THR A 191 -2.58 31.21 26.17
CA THR A 191 -1.16 31.29 26.51
C THR A 191 -0.70 32.75 26.59
N THR A 192 -0.13 33.13 27.74
CA THR A 192 0.41 34.47 28.01
C THR A 192 1.77 34.44 28.72
N THR A 193 2.00 33.40 29.54
CA THR A 193 3.29 33.09 30.14
C THR A 193 3.67 31.64 29.85
N LEU A 194 4.91 31.39 29.40
CA LEU A 194 5.42 30.08 29.02
C LEU A 194 6.86 29.90 29.50
N ASN A 195 7.04 29.15 30.59
CA ASN A 195 8.36 28.81 31.15
C ASN A 195 8.81 27.43 30.63
N ILE A 196 10.10 27.28 30.33
CA ILE A 196 10.66 26.08 29.69
C ILE A 196 11.88 25.59 30.47
N GLU A 197 12.03 24.27 30.62
CA GLU A 197 13.23 23.65 31.18
C GLU A 197 13.95 22.80 30.13
N LEU A 198 15.28 22.98 30.00
CA LEU A 198 16.14 22.27 29.04
C LEU A 198 17.11 21.33 29.77
N GLN A 199 17.64 20.31 29.09
CA GLN A 199 18.54 19.30 29.67
C GLN A 199 19.85 19.13 28.89
N GLU A 200 20.97 18.91 29.61
CA GLU A 200 22.34 18.85 29.05
C GLU A 200 22.62 17.57 28.21
N LYS A 201 23.82 17.49 27.63
CA LYS A 201 24.31 16.35 26.84
C LYS A 201 25.72 15.93 27.29
N ASP A 202 25.89 14.65 27.58
CA ASP A 202 27.17 14.05 28.03
C ASP A 202 28.03 13.51 26.87
N ASN A 203 29.37 13.53 27.03
CA ASN A 203 30.39 12.76 26.27
C ASN A 203 31.83 13.00 26.80
N GLU A 204 32.73 12.01 26.70
CA GLU A 204 34.21 12.11 26.89
C GLU A 204 34.99 11.27 25.84
N LEU A 205 36.33 11.31 25.81
CA LEU A 205 37.24 11.02 24.65
C LEU A 205 38.22 9.82 24.88
N ASP A 206 39.22 9.41 24.06
CA ASP A 206 40.20 10.09 23.15
C ASP A 206 40.77 9.20 21.99
N GLU A 207 41.74 9.74 21.22
CA GLU A 207 42.51 9.14 20.08
C GLU A 207 43.39 7.90 20.47
N VAL A 208 44.21 7.22 19.63
CA VAL A 208 45.15 7.65 18.56
C VAL A 208 45.36 6.58 17.45
N VAL A 209 46.48 6.63 16.69
CA VAL A 209 46.63 6.15 15.30
C VAL A 209 48.01 5.47 15.06
N LEU A 210 48.14 4.49 14.13
CA LEU A 210 49.18 4.42 13.05
C LEU A 210 49.25 3.12 12.19
N THR A 211 49.58 3.35 10.91
CA THR A 211 49.81 2.50 9.70
C THR A 211 50.36 1.05 9.80
N ALA A 212 49.89 0.16 8.89
CA ALA A 212 50.50 -1.16 8.58
C ALA A 212 50.30 -1.63 7.10
N LYS A 213 50.88 -2.79 6.71
CA LYS A 213 50.80 -3.38 5.36
C LYS A 213 49.40 -3.93 5.02
N ARG A 214 48.95 -3.69 3.78
CA ARG A 214 47.73 -4.27 3.19
C ARG A 214 47.86 -5.78 2.89
N SER A 215 46.79 -6.51 3.18
CA SER A 215 46.61 -7.96 2.98
C SER A 215 46.08 -8.29 1.56
N PRO A 216 46.00 -9.57 1.15
CA PRO A 216 45.41 -9.95 -0.14
C PRO A 216 43.96 -9.48 -0.34
N LYS A 217 43.18 -9.34 0.74
CA LYS A 217 41.82 -8.79 0.68
C LYS A 217 41.85 -7.30 0.39
N ASP A 218 42.73 -6.56 1.07
CA ASP A 218 42.87 -5.11 0.91
C ASP A 218 43.54 -4.73 -0.43
N LEU A 219 44.28 -5.67 -1.04
CA LEU A 219 44.73 -5.60 -2.43
C LEU A 219 43.58 -5.80 -3.41
N ALA A 220 42.73 -6.81 -3.22
CA ALA A 220 41.55 -7.00 -4.07
C ALA A 220 40.59 -5.80 -4.02
N THR A 221 40.30 -5.28 -2.81
CA THR A 221 39.50 -4.05 -2.64
C THR A 221 40.20 -2.81 -3.22
N PHE A 222 41.54 -2.73 -3.18
CA PHE A 222 42.27 -1.66 -3.87
C PHE A 222 42.16 -1.75 -5.39
N GLU A 223 42.26 -2.95 -5.96
CA GLU A 223 42.10 -3.17 -7.41
C GLU A 223 40.67 -2.91 -7.87
N GLU A 224 39.65 -3.33 -7.10
CA GLU A 224 38.24 -3.00 -7.30
C GLU A 224 38.03 -1.48 -7.35
N LYS A 225 38.45 -0.76 -6.29
CA LYS A 225 38.30 0.70 -6.16
C LYS A 225 39.05 1.47 -7.25
N MET A 226 40.23 0.99 -7.65
CA MET A 226 41.01 1.62 -8.73
C MET A 226 40.47 1.32 -10.14
N ASN A 227 39.67 0.26 -10.30
CA ASN A 227 38.96 -0.07 -11.55
C ASN A 227 37.53 0.52 -11.64
N ALA A 228 37.01 1.08 -10.55
CA ALA A 228 35.65 1.61 -10.46
C ALA A 228 35.34 2.73 -11.47
N GLU A 229 34.06 2.81 -11.88
CA GLU A 229 33.54 3.89 -12.73
C GLU A 229 32.83 4.93 -11.86
N ILE A 230 33.46 6.09 -11.70
CA ILE A 230 33.15 7.09 -10.67
C ILE A 230 32.55 8.33 -11.35
N LYS A 231 31.25 8.59 -11.18
CA LYS A 231 30.59 9.78 -11.76
C LYS A 231 30.99 11.06 -11.03
N THR A 232 31.84 11.86 -11.65
CA THR A 232 32.29 13.18 -11.16
C THR A 232 31.61 14.31 -11.94
N SER A 233 31.75 15.55 -11.47
CA SER A 233 31.27 16.76 -12.17
C SER A 233 31.85 16.92 -13.58
N PHE A 234 33.03 16.34 -13.82
CA PHE A 234 33.74 16.33 -15.10
C PHE A 234 33.56 15.03 -15.91
N GLY A 235 32.57 14.21 -15.54
CA GLY A 235 32.19 12.97 -16.23
C GLY A 235 32.58 11.69 -15.49
N VAL A 236 32.59 10.55 -16.20
CA VAL A 236 32.98 9.26 -15.61
C VAL A 236 34.49 9.18 -15.47
N PHE A 237 34.97 9.33 -14.24
CA PHE A 237 36.36 9.14 -13.85
C PHE A 237 36.61 7.64 -13.61
N LYS A 238 37.74 7.11 -14.10
CA LYS A 238 38.17 5.72 -13.85
C LYS A 238 39.62 5.76 -13.37
N PRO A 239 39.93 5.47 -12.09
CA PRO A 239 41.23 5.79 -11.50
C PRO A 239 42.43 5.18 -12.25
N ASN A 240 42.34 3.90 -12.64
CA ASN A 240 43.40 3.22 -13.41
C ASN A 240 43.54 3.70 -14.87
N ALA A 241 42.52 4.34 -15.44
CA ALA A 241 42.56 4.87 -16.82
C ALA A 241 42.77 6.40 -16.88
N ALA A 242 42.97 7.07 -15.75
CA ALA A 242 43.02 8.53 -15.61
C ALA A 242 44.24 9.24 -16.27
N GLY A 243 45.09 8.53 -17.00
CA GLY A 243 46.27 9.06 -17.71
C GLY A 243 47.37 9.69 -16.82
N THR A 244 47.15 9.77 -15.51
CA THR A 244 48.06 10.31 -14.50
C THR A 244 48.03 9.41 -13.27
N LYS A 245 49.07 9.45 -12.44
CA LYS A 245 49.11 8.62 -11.23
C LYS A 245 48.07 9.12 -10.23
N VAL A 246 47.07 8.28 -9.96
CA VAL A 246 46.07 8.48 -8.90
C VAL A 246 46.57 7.81 -7.63
N HIS A 247 46.37 8.47 -6.48
CA HIS A 247 46.62 7.91 -5.16
C HIS A 247 45.28 7.75 -4.42
N TYR A 248 45.00 6.57 -3.88
CA TYR A 248 43.75 6.25 -3.17
C TYR A 248 43.99 6.03 -1.68
N LEU A 249 43.06 6.51 -0.84
CA LEU A 249 42.87 6.14 0.55
C LEU A 249 41.39 5.81 0.81
N SER A 250 41.11 4.90 1.74
CA SER A 250 39.76 4.80 2.33
C SER A 250 39.54 5.94 3.34
N GLY A 251 38.28 6.22 3.65
CA GLY A 251 37.90 7.19 4.70
C GLY A 251 38.45 6.82 6.08
N GLU A 252 38.51 5.52 6.38
CA GLU A 252 39.12 4.99 7.61
C GLU A 252 40.62 5.34 7.72
N GLU A 253 41.35 5.37 6.61
CA GLU A 253 42.76 5.76 6.57
C GLU A 253 42.98 7.28 6.71
N LEU A 254 41.94 8.11 6.53
CA LEU A 254 42.01 9.55 6.78
C LEU A 254 42.05 9.85 8.28
N GLY A 255 41.13 9.28 9.06
CA GLY A 255 40.86 9.72 10.42
C GLY A 255 40.01 11.00 10.46
N THR A 256 39.12 11.08 11.44
CA THR A 256 38.02 12.07 11.50
C THR A 256 38.29 13.24 12.45
N HIS A 257 39.47 13.26 13.09
CA HIS A 257 39.89 14.20 14.13
C HIS A 257 40.58 15.47 13.61
N TYR A 258 40.80 15.57 12.30
CA TYR A 258 41.36 16.76 11.65
C TYR A 258 40.27 17.79 11.34
N ALA A 259 40.61 19.08 11.33
CA ALA A 259 39.61 20.16 11.19
C ALA A 259 38.93 20.21 9.81
N ASP A 260 39.64 19.79 8.75
CA ASP A 260 39.11 19.68 7.40
C ASP A 260 39.86 18.59 6.60
N LEU A 261 39.38 18.29 5.39
CA LEU A 261 39.98 17.27 4.52
C LEU A 261 41.36 17.67 3.98
N SER A 262 41.61 18.96 3.74
CA SER A 262 42.94 19.45 3.34
C SER A 262 43.96 19.18 4.45
N GLU A 263 43.55 19.26 5.72
CA GLU A 263 44.33 18.85 6.88
C GLU A 263 44.47 17.33 7.05
N ALA A 264 43.38 16.57 6.93
CA ALA A 264 43.42 15.12 7.01
C ALA A 264 44.36 14.49 5.95
N LEU A 265 44.52 15.12 4.79
CA LEU A 265 45.43 14.67 3.73
C LEU A 265 46.90 15.15 3.94
N LYS A 266 47.20 16.09 4.85
CA LYS A 266 48.59 16.53 5.14
C LYS A 266 49.40 15.36 5.71
N GLY A 267 50.65 15.21 5.24
CA GLY A 267 51.57 14.16 5.71
C GLY A 267 51.26 12.74 5.21
N LYS A 268 50.02 12.42 4.83
CA LYS A 268 49.64 11.12 4.24
C LYS A 268 50.11 10.94 2.78
N PHE A 269 50.44 12.04 2.09
CA PHE A 269 50.98 12.02 0.72
C PHE A 269 52.26 12.86 0.59
N SER A 270 53.18 12.41 -0.26
CA SER A 270 54.42 13.12 -0.60
C SER A 270 54.23 13.98 -1.86
N GLY A 271 53.79 15.22 -1.67
CA GLY A 271 53.65 16.21 -2.76
C GLY A 271 52.81 17.42 -2.35
N LYS A 272 52.65 18.39 -3.27
CA LYS A 272 51.66 19.45 -3.11
C LYS A 272 50.30 18.94 -3.58
N LEU A 273 49.30 18.96 -2.70
CA LEU A 273 47.93 18.58 -3.03
C LEU A 273 47.30 19.52 -4.09
N PRO A 274 46.40 19.03 -4.95
CA PRO A 274 45.54 19.87 -5.79
C PRO A 274 44.72 20.88 -5.00
N GLY A 275 44.40 22.03 -5.62
CA GLY A 275 43.55 23.06 -5.02
C GLY A 275 42.06 22.94 -5.36
N SER A 276 41.69 22.00 -6.24
CA SER A 276 40.31 21.71 -6.63
C SER A 276 39.90 20.31 -6.16
N TYR A 277 38.63 20.18 -5.80
CA TYR A 277 38.02 18.96 -5.28
C TYR A 277 36.74 18.64 -6.07
N ASP A 278 36.37 17.37 -6.11
CA ASP A 278 35.07 16.87 -6.55
C ASP A 278 34.50 16.04 -5.41
N VAL A 279 33.37 16.45 -4.85
CA VAL A 279 32.71 15.74 -3.75
C VAL A 279 31.39 15.22 -4.29
N ASP A 280 31.31 13.91 -4.47
CA ASP A 280 30.14 13.20 -4.98
C ASP A 280 29.52 13.74 -6.28
N GLY A 281 30.36 14.25 -7.18
CA GLY A 281 29.93 14.84 -8.45
C GLY A 281 29.72 16.36 -8.41
N ILE A 282 30.03 17.02 -7.29
CA ILE A 282 29.94 18.47 -7.11
C ILE A 282 31.36 19.08 -7.06
N PRO A 283 31.72 20.04 -7.95
CA PRO A 283 33.06 20.60 -8.02
C PRO A 283 33.27 21.78 -7.05
N TYR A 284 34.38 21.77 -6.32
CA TYR A 284 34.82 22.84 -5.43
C TYR A 284 36.20 23.36 -5.87
N ASN A 285 36.26 24.61 -6.34
CA ASN A 285 37.47 25.21 -6.93
C ASN A 285 38.26 26.11 -5.97
N ASN A 286 38.22 25.82 -4.66
CA ASN A 286 38.98 26.57 -3.65
C ASN A 286 39.36 25.67 -2.46
N THR A 287 40.41 26.02 -1.73
CA THR A 287 41.07 25.14 -0.75
C THR A 287 40.31 24.93 0.56
N ASN A 288 39.21 25.66 0.79
CA ASN A 288 38.45 25.65 2.05
C ASN A 288 37.14 24.87 1.90
N ILE A 289 37.21 23.55 2.07
CA ILE A 289 36.05 22.64 2.07
C ILE A 289 35.52 22.40 3.50
N PHE A 290 35.04 23.47 4.13
CA PHE A 290 34.46 23.47 5.49
C PHE A 290 33.10 22.76 5.64
N GLY A 291 32.65 22.01 4.63
CA GLY A 291 31.33 21.34 4.60
C GLY A 291 31.37 19.83 4.44
N VAL A 292 32.54 19.22 4.17
CA VAL A 292 32.63 17.76 3.98
C VAL A 292 32.90 17.10 5.33
N ASN A 293 31.88 16.48 5.92
CA ASN A 293 32.05 15.71 7.15
C ASN A 293 33.00 14.53 6.92
N LEU A 294 34.16 14.53 7.58
CA LEU A 294 35.18 13.49 7.43
C LEU A 294 34.66 12.09 7.81
N SER A 295 33.75 11.97 8.78
CA SER A 295 33.18 10.66 9.17
C SER A 295 32.17 10.10 8.17
N ALA A 296 31.70 10.92 7.23
CA ALA A 296 30.89 10.46 6.10
C ALA A 296 31.73 10.03 4.90
N ILE A 297 33.03 10.36 4.82
CA ILE A 297 33.88 9.99 3.68
C ILE A 297 34.14 8.47 3.69
N LYS A 298 33.95 7.81 2.53
CA LYS A 298 34.27 6.39 2.30
C LYS A 298 35.53 6.19 1.46
N ASP A 299 35.73 6.97 0.40
CA ASP A 299 36.88 6.86 -0.50
C ASP A 299 37.43 8.24 -0.91
N VAL A 300 38.75 8.37 -1.06
CA VAL A 300 39.40 9.56 -1.63
C VAL A 300 40.45 9.18 -2.69
N TYR A 301 40.36 9.82 -3.85
CA TYR A 301 41.26 9.64 -5.00
C TYR A 301 41.96 10.97 -5.33
N VAL A 302 43.20 11.11 -4.87
CA VAL A 302 44.06 12.26 -5.16
C VAL A 302 44.70 12.10 -6.54
N THR A 303 44.31 12.93 -7.50
CA THR A 303 44.96 13.00 -8.83
C THR A 303 45.99 14.13 -8.89
N LYS A 304 46.59 14.38 -10.06
CA LYS A 304 47.47 15.54 -10.27
C LYS A 304 46.74 16.90 -10.19
N ASN A 305 45.46 16.95 -10.57
CA ASN A 305 44.73 18.20 -10.83
C ASN A 305 43.49 18.41 -9.95
N VAL A 306 42.89 17.33 -9.45
CA VAL A 306 41.66 17.32 -8.64
C VAL A 306 41.70 16.20 -7.61
N ILE A 307 41.10 16.40 -6.44
CA ILE A 307 40.88 15.36 -5.43
C ILE A 307 39.41 14.93 -5.51
N VAL A 308 39.14 13.68 -5.87
CA VAL A 308 37.77 13.13 -5.92
C VAL A 308 37.46 12.46 -4.58
N VAL A 309 36.31 12.77 -3.99
CA VAL A 309 35.88 12.37 -2.65
C VAL A 309 34.50 11.74 -2.75
N ARG A 310 34.33 10.58 -2.10
CA ARG A 310 33.07 9.85 -2.04
C ARG A 310 32.60 9.66 -0.61
N THR A 311 31.32 9.92 -0.35
CA THR A 311 30.72 9.79 0.99
C THR A 311 29.68 8.65 1.08
N SER A 312 29.32 8.27 2.31
CA SER A 312 28.21 7.36 2.60
C SER A 312 26.88 7.90 2.09
N GLU A 313 26.74 9.23 2.07
CA GLU A 313 25.57 9.97 1.58
C GLU A 313 25.74 10.40 0.11
N SER A 314 26.67 9.78 -0.62
CA SER A 314 26.74 9.92 -2.07
C SER A 314 25.45 9.40 -2.71
N PRO A 315 24.94 9.99 -3.81
CA PRO A 315 23.71 9.50 -4.45
C PRO A 315 23.79 8.03 -4.89
N GLU A 316 25.00 7.55 -5.19
CA GLU A 316 25.26 6.18 -5.63
C GLU A 316 25.25 5.19 -4.45
N GLU A 317 25.79 5.58 -3.29
CA GLU A 317 25.76 4.76 -2.06
C GLU A 317 24.43 4.90 -1.29
N ILE A 318 23.72 6.03 -1.42
CA ILE A 318 22.30 6.15 -1.03
C ILE A 318 21.46 5.20 -1.87
N ALA A 319 21.60 5.22 -3.21
CA ALA A 319 20.87 4.30 -4.09
C ALA A 319 21.20 2.84 -3.76
N LYS A 320 22.48 2.49 -3.55
CA LYS A 320 22.89 1.13 -3.16
C LYS A 320 22.34 0.70 -1.80
N ARG A 321 22.38 1.58 -0.79
CA ARG A 321 21.81 1.33 0.55
C ARG A 321 20.28 1.25 0.53
N LEU A 322 19.61 2.00 -0.35
CA LEU A 322 18.18 1.87 -0.60
C LEU A 322 17.83 0.59 -1.37
N GLU A 323 18.68 0.15 -2.32
CA GLU A 323 18.53 -1.12 -3.05
C GLU A 323 18.77 -2.32 -2.13
N GLU A 324 19.85 -2.36 -1.35
CA GLU A 324 20.12 -3.41 -0.34
C GLU A 324 19.01 -3.50 0.71
N LYS A 325 18.47 -2.34 1.14
CA LYS A 325 17.32 -2.26 2.05
C LYS A 325 16.01 -2.70 1.37
N ALA A 326 15.79 -2.31 0.12
CA ALA A 326 14.66 -2.78 -0.67
C ALA A 326 14.76 -4.29 -0.96
N GLU A 327 15.95 -4.85 -1.13
CA GLU A 327 16.17 -6.27 -1.42
C GLU A 327 16.02 -7.16 -0.18
N THR A 328 16.25 -6.61 1.01
CA THR A 328 15.79 -7.23 2.27
C THR A 328 14.26 -7.19 2.41
N TYR A 329 13.58 -6.15 1.93
CA TYR A 329 12.11 -6.10 1.93
C TYR A 329 11.43 -6.85 0.76
N ARG A 330 12.10 -7.08 -0.38
CA ARG A 330 11.54 -7.77 -1.57
C ARG A 330 11.22 -9.26 -1.36
N ASN A 331 11.74 -9.88 -0.29
CA ASN A 331 11.67 -11.34 -0.09
C ASN A 331 10.73 -11.80 1.03
N GLN A 332 10.03 -10.88 1.70
CA GLN A 332 8.92 -11.19 2.61
C GLN A 332 7.69 -10.37 2.20
N ASN A 333 6.57 -10.50 2.93
CA ASN A 333 5.32 -9.84 2.57
C ASN A 333 5.34 -8.33 2.90
N TYR A 334 4.26 -7.65 2.49
CA TYR A 334 3.86 -6.26 2.78
C TYR A 334 4.26 -5.15 1.81
N TYR A 335 3.41 -4.12 1.84
CA TYR A 335 3.43 -2.91 1.04
C TYR A 335 4.51 -1.92 1.48
N ASN A 336 4.77 -0.96 0.60
CA ASN A 336 5.74 0.10 0.83
C ASN A 336 5.02 1.38 1.29
N ALA A 337 5.40 1.90 2.45
CA ALA A 337 4.86 3.16 2.97
C ALA A 337 5.47 4.39 2.26
N ASP A 338 4.63 5.40 2.09
CA ASP A 338 4.93 6.82 1.87
C ASP A 338 5.80 7.24 0.66
N ALA A 339 5.08 7.64 -0.38
CA ALA A 339 5.02 9.03 -0.83
C ALA A 339 6.30 9.90 -0.72
N VAL A 340 6.82 10.29 -1.90
CA VAL A 340 7.77 11.40 -2.03
C VAL A 340 7.14 12.69 -1.49
N THR A 341 7.72 13.26 -0.45
CA THR A 341 7.34 14.58 0.10
C THR A 341 8.23 15.68 -0.46
N THR A 342 7.66 16.60 -1.25
CA THR A 342 8.31 17.87 -1.61
C THR A 342 7.30 18.96 -1.99
N SER A 343 7.56 20.17 -1.48
CA SER A 343 7.20 21.50 -2.03
C SER A 343 5.72 21.87 -2.31
N ASP A 344 5.29 22.86 -1.51
CA ASP A 344 4.65 24.13 -1.92
C ASP A 344 3.11 24.30 -2.01
N GLU A 345 2.64 25.11 -1.06
CA GLU A 345 1.65 26.21 -1.15
C GLU A 345 0.32 26.00 -1.91
N THR A 346 -0.78 25.84 -1.16
CA THR A 346 -1.69 26.98 -0.81
C THR A 346 -2.99 26.49 -0.15
N THR A 347 -3.11 26.58 1.18
CA THR A 347 -4.37 26.32 1.90
C THR A 347 -5.03 27.62 2.35
N PHE A 348 -6.25 27.87 1.86
CA PHE A 348 -7.14 28.87 2.45
C PHE A 348 -7.52 28.44 3.87
N SER A 349 -7.61 29.40 4.80
CA SER A 349 -7.92 29.11 6.20
C SER A 349 -9.32 28.52 6.38
N SER A 350 -9.38 27.35 7.02
CA SER A 350 -10.60 26.80 7.59
C SER A 350 -10.94 27.54 8.90
N ALA A 351 -11.81 28.55 8.81
CA ALA A 351 -12.34 29.27 9.96
C ALA A 351 -13.82 28.92 10.22
N ASN A 352 -14.20 28.91 11.50
CA ASN A 352 -15.57 28.83 12.02
C ASN A 352 -16.31 27.47 11.93
N ILE A 353 -15.67 26.39 12.43
CA ILE A 353 -16.34 25.49 13.39
C ILE A 353 -15.46 25.32 14.63
N ILE A 354 -15.42 26.36 15.47
CA ILE A 354 -15.13 26.20 16.90
C ILE A 354 -16.30 26.83 17.64
N SER A 355 -17.35 26.05 17.88
CA SER A 355 -18.17 26.31 19.06
C SER A 355 -17.36 25.84 20.28
N THR A 356 -17.42 26.58 21.38
CA THR A 356 -16.68 26.24 22.60
C THR A 356 -17.32 25.04 23.28
N GLN A 357 -16.93 23.85 22.84
CA GLN A 357 -17.12 22.61 23.56
C GLN A 357 -15.79 22.20 24.21
N PRO A 358 -15.79 21.64 25.43
CA PRO A 358 -14.58 21.08 26.01
C PRO A 358 -14.05 19.97 25.10
N LYS A 359 -12.75 19.70 25.20
CA LYS A 359 -12.13 18.51 24.58
C LYS A 359 -12.69 17.28 25.29
N PHE A 360 -13.86 16.81 24.84
CA PHE A 360 -14.61 15.72 25.45
C PHE A 360 -13.80 14.43 25.40
N ILE A 361 -13.05 14.19 26.48
CA ILE A 361 -12.56 12.88 26.83
C ILE A 361 -13.80 12.07 27.19
N VAL A 362 -14.32 11.32 26.21
CA VAL A 362 -15.44 10.39 26.44
C VAL A 362 -14.89 9.22 27.21
N THR A 363 -15.02 9.29 28.53
CA THR A 363 -14.73 8.20 29.44
C THR A 363 -15.91 7.23 29.46
N LYS A 364 -15.60 5.93 29.41
CA LYS A 364 -16.49 4.78 29.43
C LYS A 364 -16.10 3.90 30.61
N ASP A 365 -17.10 3.44 31.37
CA ASP A 365 -16.93 2.26 32.20
C ASP A 365 -17.21 1.04 31.33
N ILE A 366 -16.21 0.16 31.23
CA ILE A 366 -16.23 -1.02 30.36
C ILE A 366 -16.30 -2.25 31.24
N HIS A 367 -17.30 -3.07 30.98
CA HIS A 367 -17.58 -4.29 31.71
C HIS A 367 -17.31 -5.52 30.83
N GLY A 368 -17.29 -6.69 31.46
CA GLY A 368 -17.26 -7.95 30.72
C GLY A 368 -16.87 -9.12 31.60
N LYS A 369 -16.74 -10.27 30.95
CA LYS A 369 -16.26 -11.53 31.51
C LYS A 369 -15.04 -11.98 30.71
N VAL A 370 -14.02 -12.45 31.40
CA VAL A 370 -12.90 -13.16 30.78
C VAL A 370 -13.07 -14.67 30.97
N THR A 371 -12.84 -15.43 29.90
CA THR A 371 -12.98 -16.89 29.83
C THR A 371 -11.74 -17.59 29.28
N TYR A 372 -11.70 -18.91 29.46
CA TYR A 372 -10.86 -19.83 28.69
C TYR A 372 -11.59 -21.18 28.58
N LEU A 373 -11.85 -21.64 27.35
CA LEU A 373 -12.70 -22.80 27.04
C LEU A 373 -14.08 -22.67 27.70
N ASP A 374 -14.76 -21.53 27.45
CA ASP A 374 -16.01 -21.06 28.10
C ASP A 374 -15.94 -20.81 29.63
N ALA A 375 -14.96 -21.42 30.32
CA ALA A 375 -14.85 -21.39 31.77
C ALA A 375 -14.43 -20.00 32.28
N PRO A 376 -15.04 -19.48 33.36
CA PRO A 376 -14.71 -18.17 33.91
C PRO A 376 -13.27 -18.10 34.41
N MET A 377 -12.50 -17.10 33.97
CA MET A 377 -11.07 -16.99 34.25
C MET A 377 -10.76 -15.89 35.29
N PRO A 378 -10.41 -16.23 36.55
CA PRO A 378 -10.08 -15.25 37.59
C PRO A 378 -8.64 -14.74 37.50
N LEU A 379 -8.34 -13.64 38.20
CA LEU A 379 -7.00 -13.05 38.36
C LEU A 379 -6.30 -12.61 37.06
N VAL A 380 -7.02 -12.47 35.94
CA VAL A 380 -6.49 -11.85 34.72
C VAL A 380 -6.29 -10.38 34.98
N ASN A 381 -5.09 -9.86 34.71
CA ASN A 381 -4.74 -8.46 34.90
C ASN A 381 -5.23 -7.64 33.71
N ILE A 382 -5.99 -6.59 33.96
CA ILE A 382 -6.59 -5.74 32.94
C ILE A 382 -6.13 -4.31 33.22
N LYS A 383 -5.44 -3.66 32.29
CA LYS A 383 -4.88 -2.31 32.47
C LYS A 383 -5.10 -1.44 31.25
N VAL A 384 -5.20 -0.13 31.44
CA VAL A 384 -5.11 0.84 30.34
C VAL A 384 -3.65 1.16 30.08
N ILE A 385 -3.18 0.98 28.84
CA ILE A 385 -1.79 1.27 28.46
C ILE A 385 -1.51 2.78 28.64
N GLY A 386 -0.35 3.11 29.22
CA GLY A 386 0.04 4.48 29.52
C GLY A 386 -0.62 5.10 30.76
N LYS A 387 -1.45 4.36 31.50
CA LYS A 387 -2.09 4.83 32.74
C LYS A 387 -1.80 3.90 33.91
N ASN A 388 -1.79 4.46 35.11
CA ASN A 388 -1.69 3.71 36.37
C ASN A 388 -3.05 3.10 36.79
N ALA A 389 -3.93 2.79 35.83
CA ALA A 389 -5.28 2.29 36.04
C ALA A 389 -5.38 0.85 35.56
N GLY A 390 -5.77 -0.05 36.47
CA GLY A 390 -5.99 -1.46 36.17
C GLY A 390 -6.72 -2.19 37.28
N VAL A 391 -7.28 -3.34 36.92
CA VAL A 391 -8.12 -4.21 37.75
C VAL A 391 -7.76 -5.68 37.50
N THR A 392 -8.32 -6.59 38.28
CA THR A 392 -8.21 -8.04 38.06
C THR A 392 -9.59 -8.69 38.01
N THR A 393 -9.76 -9.74 37.21
CA THR A 393 -11.04 -10.45 37.09
C THR A 393 -11.44 -11.16 38.39
N SER A 394 -12.76 -11.17 38.66
CA SER A 394 -13.36 -11.82 39.83
C SER A 394 -13.26 -13.35 39.77
N PRO A 395 -13.61 -14.09 40.85
CA PRO A 395 -13.77 -15.55 40.83
C PRO A 395 -14.75 -16.11 39.76
N LYS A 396 -15.50 -15.26 39.06
CA LYS A 396 -16.38 -15.62 37.94
C LYS A 396 -15.90 -15.06 36.58
N GLY A 397 -14.68 -14.53 36.49
CA GLY A 397 -14.16 -13.86 35.30
C GLY A 397 -14.69 -12.44 35.07
N GLU A 398 -15.67 -11.98 35.85
CA GLU A 398 -16.29 -10.65 35.73
C GLU A 398 -15.27 -9.53 36.05
N TYR A 399 -15.30 -8.42 35.30
CA TYR A 399 -14.48 -7.22 35.56
C TYR A 399 -15.22 -5.91 35.21
N SER A 400 -14.62 -4.79 35.63
CA SER A 400 -15.05 -3.43 35.29
C SER A 400 -13.84 -2.51 35.26
N ILE A 401 -13.59 -1.78 34.18
CA ILE A 401 -12.47 -0.84 34.05
C ILE A 401 -12.91 0.46 33.36
N THR A 402 -12.48 1.59 33.92
CA THR A 402 -12.76 2.93 33.36
C THR A 402 -11.66 3.33 32.37
N ALA A 403 -12.03 3.60 31.12
CA ALA A 403 -11.11 4.00 30.05
C ALA A 403 -11.72 5.10 29.18
N ASN A 404 -10.93 5.73 28.32
CA ASN A 404 -11.36 6.74 27.36
C ASN A 404 -11.44 6.15 25.95
N VAL A 405 -12.32 6.68 25.10
CA VAL A 405 -12.29 6.39 23.67
C VAL A 405 -10.92 6.75 23.08
N GLY A 406 -10.27 5.78 22.42
CA GLY A 406 -8.90 5.84 21.92
C GLY A 406 -7.82 5.29 22.86
N ASP A 407 -8.16 4.91 24.10
CA ASP A 407 -7.24 4.13 24.96
C ASP A 407 -7.05 2.70 24.41
N ILE A 408 -5.97 2.04 24.81
CA ILE A 408 -5.78 0.59 24.63
C ILE A 408 -5.91 -0.10 25.99
N ILE A 409 -6.81 -1.07 26.08
CA ILE A 409 -6.91 -1.99 27.23
C ILE A 409 -6.10 -3.24 26.92
N GLN A 410 -5.26 -3.67 27.86
CA GLN A 410 -4.46 -4.88 27.77
C GLN A 410 -4.85 -5.88 28.85
N TYR A 411 -5.13 -7.11 28.43
CA TYR A 411 -5.49 -8.26 29.26
C TYR A 411 -4.29 -9.21 29.32
N SER A 412 -3.84 -9.59 30.51
CA SER A 412 -2.71 -10.53 30.66
C SER A 412 -2.82 -11.43 31.89
N HIS A 413 -2.53 -12.71 31.70
CA HIS A 413 -2.42 -13.70 32.75
C HIS A 413 -1.19 -14.58 32.51
N VAL A 414 -0.61 -15.12 33.58
CA VAL A 414 0.58 -15.99 33.46
C VAL A 414 0.22 -17.24 32.65
N GLY A 415 0.94 -17.46 31.55
CA GLY A 415 0.69 -18.59 30.63
C GLY A 415 -0.46 -18.36 29.65
N PHE A 416 -0.90 -17.11 29.42
CA PHE A 416 -1.96 -16.76 28.46
C PHE A 416 -1.55 -15.59 27.56
N ALA A 417 -1.98 -15.64 26.30
CA ALA A 417 -1.63 -14.65 25.30
C ALA A 417 -2.12 -13.26 25.71
N THR A 418 -1.33 -12.21 25.45
CA THR A 418 -1.66 -10.85 25.90
C THR A 418 -2.56 -10.15 24.88
N VAL A 419 -3.87 -10.26 25.09
CA VAL A 419 -4.89 -9.59 24.27
C VAL A 419 -4.84 -8.07 24.51
N SER A 420 -4.87 -7.26 23.45
CA SER A 420 -4.90 -5.79 23.54
C SER A 420 -5.94 -5.22 22.57
N ILE A 421 -6.88 -4.41 23.08
CA ILE A 421 -8.04 -3.89 22.33
C ILE A 421 -8.11 -2.37 22.46
N VAL A 422 -8.37 -1.67 21.34
CA VAL A 422 -8.63 -0.22 21.30
C VAL A 422 -10.08 0.05 21.71
N VAL A 423 -10.28 1.00 22.62
CA VAL A 423 -11.59 1.44 23.11
C VAL A 423 -12.26 2.38 22.11
N GLU A 424 -13.47 2.03 21.66
CA GLU A 424 -14.30 2.82 20.75
C GLU A 424 -15.47 3.51 21.48
N ASP A 425 -16.17 4.38 20.76
CA ASP A 425 -17.37 5.10 21.22
C ASP A 425 -18.54 4.17 21.64
N VAL A 426 -18.55 2.94 21.15
CA VAL A 426 -19.53 1.87 21.45
C VAL A 426 -19.00 0.80 22.40
N THR A 427 -17.74 0.87 22.82
CA THR A 427 -17.16 -0.10 23.75
C THR A 427 -17.73 0.10 25.16
N GLU A 428 -18.66 -0.77 25.54
CA GLU A 428 -19.31 -0.82 26.87
C GLU A 428 -19.21 -2.22 27.49
N ILE A 429 -19.31 -3.27 26.66
CA ILE A 429 -19.04 -4.66 27.01
C ILE A 429 -17.91 -5.17 26.13
N LEU A 430 -16.95 -5.86 26.74
CA LEU A 430 -15.89 -6.64 26.07
C LEU A 430 -15.74 -7.99 26.79
N ASP A 431 -16.39 -9.02 26.26
CA ASP A 431 -16.17 -10.40 26.69
C ASP A 431 -14.95 -10.98 25.96
N ILE A 432 -13.98 -11.51 26.71
CA ILE A 432 -12.65 -11.91 26.19
C ILE A 432 -12.40 -13.38 26.48
N GLU A 433 -12.17 -14.18 25.45
CA GLU A 433 -11.52 -15.48 25.64
C GLU A 433 -10.00 -15.31 25.60
N MET A 434 -9.33 -15.74 26.68
CA MET A 434 -7.88 -15.80 26.77
C MET A 434 -7.41 -17.14 26.18
N VAL A 435 -6.71 -17.08 25.05
CA VAL A 435 -6.02 -18.25 24.51
C VAL A 435 -4.81 -18.57 25.38
N GLU A 436 -4.59 -19.85 25.72
CA GLU A 436 -3.36 -20.29 26.38
C GLU A 436 -2.14 -19.80 25.59
N GLN A 437 -1.16 -19.23 26.30
CA GLN A 437 0.15 -18.95 25.72
C GLN A 437 0.84 -20.30 25.61
N GLN A 438 0.59 -20.97 24.50
CA GLN A 438 1.54 -21.95 24.00
C GLN A 438 2.87 -21.20 23.86
N ASN A 439 3.73 -21.41 24.85
CA ASN A 439 5.17 -21.22 24.68
C ASN A 439 5.69 -22.36 23.79
N GLU A 440 5.17 -22.42 22.57
CA GLU A 440 6.08 -22.40 21.45
C GLU A 440 7.02 -21.20 21.70
N LEU A 441 8.26 -21.54 22.06
CA LEU A 441 9.40 -20.73 21.67
C LEU A 441 9.41 -20.64 20.12
N ASP A 442 10.45 -20.08 19.53
CA ASP A 442 10.89 -20.55 18.21
C ASP A 442 11.45 -22.00 18.29
N THR A 443 10.62 -22.94 18.74
CA THR A 443 10.71 -24.36 18.46
C THR A 443 10.42 -24.57 16.98
N VAL A 444 11.35 -24.14 16.12
CA VAL A 444 11.34 -24.23 14.65
C VAL A 444 10.52 -25.44 14.19
N VAL A 445 9.29 -25.19 13.74
CA VAL A 445 8.22 -26.20 13.66
C VAL A 445 8.69 -27.43 12.88
N ILE A 446 8.43 -28.61 13.45
CA ILE A 446 8.57 -29.89 12.76
C ILE A 446 7.17 -30.43 12.50
N THR A 447 6.67 -30.19 11.29
CA THR A 447 5.73 -31.11 10.66
C THR A 447 6.25 -31.41 9.24
N THR A 448 6.27 -32.66 8.78
CA THR A 448 5.75 -33.90 9.38
C THR A 448 6.84 -34.78 10.00
N ASP A 449 6.48 -35.49 11.08
CA ASP A 449 7.07 -36.76 11.54
C ASP A 449 8.60 -36.92 11.46
N GLY A 450 9.29 -36.06 12.20
CA GLY A 450 10.68 -36.24 12.60
C GLY A 450 11.68 -35.41 11.80
N LYS A 451 12.44 -34.55 12.50
CA LYS A 451 13.69 -33.99 11.97
C LYS A 451 14.72 -35.10 11.81
N LEU A 452 14.67 -35.76 10.66
CA LEU A 452 15.85 -36.30 9.98
C LEU A 452 16.96 -35.24 10.07
N GLY A 453 17.97 -35.50 10.91
CA GLY A 453 19.00 -34.50 11.24
C GLY A 453 19.84 -34.07 10.03
N LYS A 454 20.80 -33.16 10.21
CA LYS A 454 21.58 -32.54 9.11
C LYS A 454 22.07 -33.54 8.04
N THR A 455 22.51 -34.74 8.45
CA THR A 455 22.92 -35.86 7.57
C THR A 455 21.84 -36.27 6.55
N ALA A 456 20.57 -36.24 6.95
CA ALA A 456 19.42 -36.70 6.17
C ALA A 456 18.59 -35.55 5.56
N GLU A 457 18.74 -34.31 6.04
CA GLU A 457 18.43 -33.13 5.23
C GLU A 457 19.35 -33.08 3.99
N LEU A 458 20.65 -33.32 4.17
CA LEU A 458 21.61 -33.49 3.08
C LEU A 458 21.25 -34.68 2.18
N ALA A 459 20.75 -35.80 2.73
CA ALA A 459 20.21 -36.90 1.91
C ALA A 459 18.96 -36.47 1.11
N LYS A 460 18.03 -35.72 1.72
CA LYS A 460 16.84 -35.18 1.03
C LYS A 460 17.22 -34.19 -0.09
N LYS A 461 18.32 -33.43 0.05
CA LYS A 461 18.91 -32.64 -1.04
C LYS A 461 19.56 -33.52 -2.12
N ALA A 462 20.38 -34.49 -1.73
CA ALA A 462 21.07 -35.43 -2.63
C ALA A 462 20.13 -36.35 -3.44
N ASP A 463 18.91 -36.56 -2.94
CA ASP A 463 17.83 -37.32 -3.58
C ASP A 463 17.03 -36.53 -4.64
N GLN A 464 17.29 -35.23 -4.82
CA GLN A 464 16.47 -34.39 -5.71
C GLN A 464 16.77 -34.65 -7.19
N LYS A 465 15.74 -34.46 -8.03
CA LYS A 465 15.89 -34.52 -9.49
C LYS A 465 16.67 -33.31 -9.98
N PHE A 466 17.82 -33.54 -10.59
CA PHE A 466 18.67 -32.49 -11.18
C PHE A 466 18.64 -32.55 -12.72
N LYS A 467 18.89 -31.41 -13.36
CA LYS A 467 19.02 -31.30 -14.82
C LYS A 467 20.46 -31.57 -15.24
N THR A 468 20.65 -32.03 -16.47
CA THR A 468 21.95 -32.15 -17.14
C THR A 468 21.80 -31.83 -18.62
N SER A 469 22.90 -31.63 -19.34
CA SER A 469 22.96 -31.58 -20.80
C SER A 469 22.28 -32.80 -21.48
N MET A 470 22.28 -33.94 -20.79
CA MET A 470 21.69 -35.22 -21.21
C MET A 470 20.31 -35.49 -20.56
N GLY A 471 19.58 -34.41 -20.28
CA GLY A 471 18.24 -34.43 -19.66
C GLY A 471 18.27 -34.69 -18.16
N SER A 472 17.09 -34.71 -17.54
CA SER A 472 16.98 -34.88 -16.08
C SER A 472 17.44 -36.27 -15.60
N ILE A 473 18.01 -36.29 -14.40
CA ILE A 473 18.39 -37.49 -13.65
C ILE A 473 17.66 -37.47 -12.31
N ASP A 474 17.19 -38.65 -11.89
CA ASP A 474 16.51 -38.89 -10.61
C ASP A 474 17.36 -39.86 -9.78
N PRO A 475 18.06 -39.40 -8.74
CA PRO A 475 18.91 -40.25 -7.90
C PRO A 475 18.21 -41.50 -7.37
N LYS A 476 16.91 -41.42 -7.07
CA LYS A 476 16.12 -42.51 -6.49
C LYS A 476 15.74 -43.60 -7.49
N THR A 477 15.57 -43.25 -8.76
CA THR A 477 15.15 -44.21 -9.81
C THR A 477 16.25 -44.54 -10.83
N ALA A 478 17.40 -43.86 -10.77
CA ALA A 478 18.54 -44.04 -11.65
C ALA A 478 19.16 -45.45 -11.66
N GLY A 479 19.06 -46.21 -10.57
CA GLY A 479 19.71 -47.52 -10.44
C GLY A 479 21.24 -47.48 -10.26
N TYR A 480 21.81 -46.29 -10.01
CA TYR A 480 23.23 -46.09 -9.74
C TYR A 480 23.44 -44.99 -8.69
N SER A 481 24.53 -45.07 -7.92
CA SER A 481 24.89 -44.02 -6.96
C SER A 481 25.38 -42.76 -7.67
N VAL A 482 24.84 -41.62 -7.26
CA VAL A 482 25.31 -40.26 -7.56
C VAL A 482 25.96 -39.71 -6.28
N GLY A 483 27.12 -39.06 -6.40
CA GLY A 483 27.69 -38.29 -5.27
C GLY A 483 27.10 -36.89 -5.24
N TYR A 484 26.87 -36.32 -4.06
CA TYR A 484 26.29 -34.99 -3.89
C TYR A 484 27.19 -34.08 -3.05
N ILE A 485 27.22 -32.79 -3.37
CA ILE A 485 27.85 -31.73 -2.57
C ILE A 485 26.88 -30.55 -2.52
N ASP A 486 26.56 -30.13 -1.30
CA ASP A 486 25.69 -28.99 -1.03
C ASP A 486 26.50 -27.67 -1.12
N GLY A 487 26.14 -26.78 -2.03
CA GLY A 487 26.90 -25.55 -2.29
C GLY A 487 26.98 -24.65 -1.07
N ASP A 488 25.85 -24.45 -0.39
CA ASP A 488 25.74 -23.55 0.78
C ASP A 488 26.61 -23.99 1.96
N ASN A 489 26.84 -25.31 2.12
CA ASN A 489 27.62 -25.89 3.22
C ASN A 489 29.07 -26.25 2.85
N SER A 490 29.45 -26.21 1.57
CA SER A 490 30.74 -26.76 1.09
C SER A 490 31.70 -25.73 0.51
N THR A 491 31.23 -24.52 0.24
CA THR A 491 31.96 -23.44 -0.44
C THR A 491 32.68 -22.48 0.52
N ALA A 492 32.31 -22.48 1.81
CA ALA A 492 32.93 -21.63 2.83
C ALA A 492 34.46 -21.88 2.94
N GLY A 493 35.24 -20.89 2.52
CA GLY A 493 36.71 -20.92 2.53
C GLY A 493 37.36 -21.59 1.30
N ALA A 494 36.58 -22.05 0.31
CA ALA A 494 37.09 -22.52 -0.97
C ALA A 494 37.51 -21.33 -1.86
N ARG A 495 38.62 -21.47 -2.58
CA ARG A 495 39.12 -20.45 -3.54
C ARG A 495 38.65 -20.70 -4.97
N ASP A 496 38.43 -21.97 -5.30
CA ASP A 496 38.03 -22.45 -6.61
C ASP A 496 37.14 -23.70 -6.46
N ILE A 497 36.58 -24.18 -7.57
CA ILE A 497 35.75 -25.39 -7.57
C ILE A 497 36.55 -26.68 -7.24
N LEU A 498 37.89 -26.65 -7.29
CA LEU A 498 38.77 -27.76 -6.93
C LEU A 498 39.01 -27.84 -5.41
N ASP A 499 38.87 -26.74 -4.66
CA ASP A 499 38.73 -26.74 -3.19
C ASP A 499 37.39 -27.36 -2.78
N VAL A 500 36.29 -27.00 -3.47
CA VAL A 500 34.94 -27.53 -3.17
C VAL A 500 34.85 -29.06 -3.37
N LEU A 501 35.66 -29.63 -4.27
CA LEU A 501 35.71 -31.08 -4.50
C LEU A 501 36.69 -31.84 -3.59
N ASN A 502 37.70 -31.16 -3.03
CA ASN A 502 38.83 -31.83 -2.38
C ASN A 502 38.44 -32.46 -1.03
N GLY A 503 38.51 -33.79 -0.93
CA GLY A 503 38.19 -34.53 0.29
C GLY A 503 36.70 -34.57 0.69
N LYS A 504 35.81 -33.82 0.03
CA LYS A 504 34.39 -33.74 0.40
C LYS A 504 33.58 -34.99 0.07
N VAL A 505 33.98 -35.79 -0.92
CA VAL A 505 33.26 -37.03 -1.30
C VAL A 505 34.23 -38.18 -1.59
N ALA A 506 33.96 -39.35 -1.00
CA ALA A 506 34.80 -40.54 -1.17
C ALA A 506 35.00 -40.94 -2.65
N GLY A 507 36.22 -41.36 -3.00
CA GLY A 507 36.59 -41.76 -4.36
C GLY A 507 36.81 -40.62 -5.36
N VAL A 508 36.76 -39.35 -4.93
CA VAL A 508 37.19 -38.20 -5.73
C VAL A 508 38.67 -37.94 -5.45
N THR A 509 39.47 -37.76 -6.50
CA THR A 509 40.86 -37.30 -6.40
C THR A 509 41.03 -36.06 -7.25
N VAL A 510 41.58 -35.00 -6.65
CA VAL A 510 41.86 -33.71 -7.29
C VAL A 510 43.36 -33.59 -7.48
N ASP A 511 43.82 -33.52 -8.73
CA ASP A 511 45.21 -33.26 -9.08
C ASP A 511 45.35 -31.81 -9.55
N ARG A 512 46.03 -31.00 -8.73
CA ARG A 512 46.25 -29.56 -8.95
C ARG A 512 47.52 -29.23 -9.74
N LEU A 513 48.35 -30.23 -10.07
CA LEU A 513 49.49 -30.02 -10.97
C LEU A 513 49.02 -30.04 -12.42
N ASN A 514 47.99 -30.83 -12.72
CA ASN A 514 47.41 -30.98 -14.05
C ASN A 514 45.99 -30.39 -14.18
N ASN A 515 45.42 -29.83 -13.10
CA ASN A 515 44.02 -29.35 -13.01
C ASN A 515 42.99 -30.40 -13.48
N ILE A 516 43.11 -31.64 -13.01
CA ILE A 516 42.20 -32.74 -13.38
C ILE A 516 41.54 -33.35 -12.15
N VAL A 517 40.25 -33.65 -12.29
CA VAL A 517 39.47 -34.38 -11.28
C VAL A 517 39.22 -35.80 -11.78
N LYS A 518 39.50 -36.78 -10.91
CA LYS A 518 39.35 -38.20 -11.17
C LYS A 518 38.24 -38.74 -10.25
N LEU A 519 37.12 -39.17 -10.84
CA LEU A 519 35.98 -39.74 -10.10
C LEU A 519 36.05 -41.28 -9.92
N ARG A 520 37.11 -41.90 -10.46
CA ARG A 520 37.48 -43.30 -10.26
C ARG A 520 39.00 -43.42 -10.29
N SER A 521 39.56 -44.37 -9.54
CA SER A 521 40.89 -44.91 -9.83
C SER A 521 40.77 -45.97 -10.92
N THR A 522 41.11 -45.62 -12.16
CA THR A 522 41.22 -46.58 -13.27
C THR A 522 42.63 -47.16 -13.28
N GLY A 523 42.76 -48.48 -13.13
CA GLY A 523 44.05 -49.19 -13.08
C GLY A 523 44.86 -49.25 -14.39
N SER A 524 44.78 -48.23 -15.26
CA SER A 524 45.62 -48.07 -16.43
C SER A 524 46.83 -47.20 -16.08
N ILE A 525 48.01 -47.79 -16.06
CA ILE A 525 49.28 -47.10 -15.74
C ILE A 525 49.65 -46.05 -16.81
N ASN A 526 49.10 -46.18 -18.02
CA ASN A 526 49.53 -45.42 -19.21
C ASN A 526 48.47 -44.46 -19.80
N THR A 527 47.25 -44.40 -19.23
CA THR A 527 46.18 -43.53 -19.72
C THR A 527 45.30 -43.02 -18.57
N GLU A 528 45.49 -41.78 -18.15
CA GLU A 528 44.58 -41.14 -17.19
C GLU A 528 43.30 -40.67 -17.90
N THR A 529 42.13 -41.00 -17.34
CA THR A 529 40.84 -40.48 -17.83
C THR A 529 40.23 -39.54 -16.78
N PRO A 530 40.33 -38.21 -16.96
CA PRO A 530 39.64 -37.26 -16.09
C PRO A 530 38.12 -37.36 -16.27
N ALA A 531 37.37 -36.84 -15.29
CA ALA A 531 35.95 -36.58 -15.47
C ALA A 531 35.73 -35.28 -16.26
N ILE A 532 34.69 -35.26 -17.09
CA ILE A 532 34.20 -34.04 -17.76
C ILE A 532 33.26 -33.27 -16.83
N TRP A 533 33.05 -31.99 -17.13
CA TRP A 533 32.13 -31.11 -16.42
C TRP A 533 30.85 -30.90 -17.24
N ASP A 534 29.73 -30.68 -16.57
CA ASP A 534 28.46 -30.24 -17.14
C ASP A 534 27.94 -29.09 -16.28
N VAL A 535 28.13 -27.85 -16.75
CA VAL A 535 27.74 -26.63 -16.03
C VAL A 535 26.42 -26.14 -16.58
N ASP A 536 25.35 -26.25 -15.80
CA ASP A 536 23.99 -25.79 -16.15
C ASP A 536 23.47 -26.31 -17.52
N GLY A 537 23.97 -27.46 -17.99
CA GLY A 537 23.64 -28.04 -19.30
C GLY A 537 24.73 -27.89 -20.38
N VAL A 538 25.89 -27.29 -20.06
CA VAL A 538 27.01 -27.08 -20.99
C VAL A 538 28.19 -28.00 -20.62
N ILE A 539 28.55 -28.91 -21.53
CA ILE A 539 29.67 -29.83 -21.32
C ILE A 539 31.02 -29.13 -21.55
N MET A 540 31.96 -29.31 -20.62
CA MET A 540 33.33 -28.80 -20.68
C MET A 540 34.34 -29.91 -20.31
N ASN A 541 35.53 -29.89 -20.92
CA ASN A 541 36.62 -30.83 -20.57
C ASN A 541 37.53 -30.26 -19.46
N ASP A 542 37.78 -28.96 -19.50
CA ASP A 542 38.63 -28.24 -18.56
C ASP A 542 37.84 -27.75 -17.34
N VAL A 543 38.56 -27.39 -16.26
CA VAL A 543 37.95 -26.92 -15.00
C VAL A 543 37.28 -25.57 -15.19
N PRO A 544 35.96 -25.46 -14.95
CA PRO A 544 35.21 -24.24 -15.19
C PRO A 544 35.60 -23.15 -14.19
N GLN A 545 35.78 -21.92 -14.69
CA GLN A 545 36.17 -20.76 -13.89
C GLN A 545 34.93 -20.16 -13.21
N ILE A 546 34.40 -20.86 -12.21
CA ILE A 546 33.22 -20.50 -11.43
C ILE A 546 33.64 -20.15 -10.01
N ASP A 547 33.20 -18.99 -9.52
CA ASP A 547 33.29 -18.61 -8.11
C ASP A 547 32.50 -19.62 -7.23
N PRO A 548 33.14 -20.27 -6.24
CA PRO A 548 32.47 -21.16 -5.30
C PRO A 548 31.17 -20.60 -4.71
N ALA A 549 31.08 -19.29 -4.41
CA ALA A 549 29.89 -18.69 -3.82
C ALA A 549 28.63 -18.82 -4.72
N ASN A 550 28.84 -18.87 -6.04
CA ASN A 550 27.80 -19.00 -7.07
C ASN A 550 27.39 -20.45 -7.36
N ILE A 551 28.04 -21.45 -6.74
CA ILE A 551 27.64 -22.85 -6.84
C ILE A 551 26.43 -23.10 -5.93
N LYS A 552 25.38 -23.68 -6.49
CA LYS A 552 24.18 -24.12 -5.76
C LYS A 552 24.33 -25.56 -5.30
N ASP A 553 24.69 -26.46 -6.21
CA ASP A 553 24.89 -27.88 -5.95
C ASP A 553 25.87 -28.52 -6.95
N ILE A 554 26.52 -29.61 -6.56
CA ILE A 554 27.36 -30.43 -7.46
C ILE A 554 26.93 -31.90 -7.35
N HIS A 555 26.65 -32.51 -8.49
CA HIS A 555 26.28 -33.91 -8.64
C HIS A 555 27.36 -34.70 -9.40
N LEU A 556 27.79 -35.83 -8.86
CA LEU A 556 28.93 -36.61 -9.34
C LEU A 556 28.48 -37.95 -9.92
N LEU A 557 28.53 -38.11 -11.24
CA LEU A 557 28.17 -39.32 -11.96
C LEU A 557 29.36 -40.29 -11.98
N LYS A 558 29.44 -41.15 -10.95
CA LYS A 558 30.63 -41.97 -10.64
C LYS A 558 30.67 -43.35 -11.28
N SER A 559 29.60 -43.85 -11.92
CA SER A 559 29.56 -45.20 -12.52
C SER A 559 29.43 -45.18 -14.05
N LEU A 560 29.79 -46.26 -14.74
CA LEU A 560 29.58 -46.36 -16.20
C LEU A 560 28.09 -46.28 -16.55
N ALA A 561 27.21 -46.89 -15.76
CA ALA A 561 25.76 -46.76 -15.90
C ALA A 561 25.34 -45.28 -15.84
N SER A 562 25.85 -44.52 -14.86
CA SER A 562 25.53 -43.10 -14.69
C SER A 562 26.02 -42.21 -15.83
N THR A 563 27.09 -42.58 -16.53
CA THR A 563 27.66 -41.77 -17.60
C THR A 563 27.33 -42.27 -19.01
N THR A 564 26.53 -43.34 -19.15
CA THR A 564 26.07 -43.91 -20.43
C THR A 564 25.55 -42.86 -21.40
N ARG A 565 24.74 -41.89 -20.93
CA ARG A 565 24.15 -40.85 -21.79
C ARG A 565 25.21 -39.89 -22.39
N TYR A 566 26.37 -39.75 -21.76
CA TYR A 566 27.50 -38.93 -22.21
C TYR A 566 28.50 -39.71 -23.08
N GLY A 567 28.18 -40.98 -23.40
CA GLY A 567 28.99 -41.83 -24.28
C GLY A 567 30.45 -41.98 -23.82
N THR A 568 31.39 -41.85 -24.75
CA THR A 568 32.83 -42.00 -24.51
C THR A 568 33.44 -40.84 -23.72
N ALA A 569 32.84 -39.65 -23.76
CA ALA A 569 33.34 -38.47 -23.03
C ALA A 569 33.17 -38.65 -21.50
N GLY A 570 32.02 -39.16 -21.06
CA GLY A 570 31.75 -39.48 -19.65
C GLY A 570 32.53 -40.69 -19.10
N ARG A 571 33.56 -41.20 -19.80
CA ARG A 571 34.28 -42.42 -19.40
C ARG A 571 34.97 -42.30 -18.04
N GLY A 572 35.57 -41.16 -17.71
CA GLY A 572 36.20 -40.90 -16.41
C GLY A 572 35.21 -40.52 -15.29
N GLY A 573 33.95 -40.30 -15.63
CA GLY A 573 32.92 -39.70 -14.77
C GLY A 573 32.40 -38.38 -15.35
N VAL A 574 31.36 -37.82 -14.74
CA VAL A 574 30.87 -36.45 -15.01
C VAL A 574 30.65 -35.70 -13.71
N ILE A 575 31.02 -34.43 -13.67
CA ILE A 575 30.79 -33.47 -12.59
C ILE A 575 29.75 -32.47 -13.08
N VAL A 576 28.50 -32.66 -12.67
CA VAL A 576 27.41 -31.72 -12.99
C VAL A 576 27.40 -30.63 -11.93
N VAL A 577 27.44 -29.37 -12.35
CA VAL A 577 27.45 -28.18 -11.50
C VAL A 577 26.20 -27.37 -11.82
N THR A 578 25.35 -27.17 -10.82
CA THR A 578 24.25 -26.20 -10.91
C THR A 578 24.73 -24.90 -10.29
N THR A 579 24.69 -23.79 -11.03
CA THR A 579 24.96 -22.46 -10.47
C THR A 579 23.68 -21.79 -9.98
N LYS A 580 23.83 -20.73 -9.18
CA LYS A 580 22.70 -19.95 -8.64
C LYS A 580 22.02 -19.08 -9.71
N SER A 581 22.68 -18.83 -10.84
CA SER A 581 22.19 -18.02 -11.97
C SER A 581 21.85 -18.84 -13.23
N GLY A 582 22.47 -20.01 -13.41
CA GLY A 582 22.30 -20.87 -14.59
C GLY A 582 21.00 -21.66 -14.65
N ASP A 583 20.09 -21.48 -13.69
CA ASP A 583 18.68 -21.85 -13.89
C ASP A 583 18.03 -20.90 -14.92
N PHE A 584 18.39 -21.07 -16.20
CA PHE A 584 17.89 -20.32 -17.36
C PHE A 584 16.39 -20.45 -17.58
N SER A 585 15.69 -21.20 -16.71
CA SER A 585 14.26 -21.00 -16.53
C SER A 585 13.92 -19.74 -15.73
N ALA A 586 14.83 -18.82 -15.37
CA ALA A 586 14.52 -17.65 -14.53
C ALA A 586 13.22 -16.89 -14.91
N ALA A 587 12.89 -16.72 -16.21
CA ALA A 587 11.62 -16.11 -16.65
C ALA A 587 10.39 -17.06 -16.67
N GLU A 588 10.60 -18.37 -16.61
CA GLU A 588 9.56 -19.42 -16.64
C GLU A 588 9.37 -20.07 -15.27
N SER A 589 10.44 -20.36 -14.52
CA SER A 589 10.45 -20.55 -13.08
C SER A 589 10.08 -19.29 -12.30
N ASN A 590 10.30 -18.04 -12.74
CA ASN A 590 9.60 -16.93 -12.06
C ASN A 590 8.11 -16.95 -12.39
N ARG A 591 7.68 -17.20 -13.64
CA ARG A 591 6.24 -17.39 -13.92
C ARG A 591 5.63 -18.59 -13.21
N ASN A 592 6.40 -19.66 -12.94
CA ASN A 592 5.96 -20.86 -12.24
C ASN A 592 6.20 -20.81 -10.72
N LYS A 593 7.04 -19.92 -10.19
CA LYS A 593 7.12 -19.56 -8.76
C LYS A 593 6.08 -18.50 -8.41
N ILE A 594 5.74 -17.61 -9.34
CA ILE A 594 4.57 -16.75 -9.26
C ILE A 594 3.30 -17.60 -9.44
N ALA A 595 3.30 -18.65 -10.27
CA ALA A 595 2.27 -19.68 -10.17
C ALA A 595 2.31 -20.34 -8.78
N ASP A 596 3.37 -21.06 -8.40
CA ASP A 596 3.45 -21.81 -7.12
C ASP A 596 3.30 -20.96 -5.83
N LYS A 597 3.39 -19.63 -5.89
CA LYS A 597 3.15 -18.69 -4.77
C LYS A 597 1.72 -18.10 -4.77
N TYR A 598 1.04 -18.05 -5.92
CA TYR A 598 -0.33 -17.49 -6.06
C TYR A 598 -1.38 -18.57 -6.40
N THR A 599 -0.98 -19.75 -6.85
CA THR A 599 -1.83 -20.94 -6.87
C THR A 599 -1.89 -21.49 -5.45
N ASN A 600 -3.05 -21.36 -4.80
CA ASN A 600 -3.29 -22.09 -3.57
C ASN A 600 -3.07 -23.60 -3.81
N LYS A 601 -2.25 -24.17 -2.92
CA LYS A 601 -1.96 -25.61 -2.84
C LYS A 601 -2.97 -26.30 -1.93
N ASP A 602 -3.63 -25.51 -1.10
CA ASP A 602 -4.77 -25.89 -0.29
C ASP A 602 -6.00 -26.04 -1.19
N TYR A 603 -6.57 -27.23 -1.13
CA TYR A 603 -7.77 -27.62 -1.86
C TYR A 603 -8.96 -27.58 -0.89
N TYR A 604 -10.02 -26.93 -1.34
CA TYR A 604 -11.28 -26.83 -0.61
C TYR A 604 -11.87 -28.23 -0.35
N ALA A 605 -12.12 -28.53 0.92
CA ALA A 605 -12.51 -29.86 1.38
C ALA A 605 -13.98 -30.22 1.08
N ASN A 606 -14.78 -29.29 0.55
CA ASN A 606 -16.25 -29.39 0.46
C ASN A 606 -16.91 -29.56 1.84
N ASP A 607 -16.38 -28.81 2.81
CA ASP A 607 -16.72 -28.83 4.23
C ASP A 607 -17.69 -27.71 4.66
N ALA A 608 -17.99 -26.72 3.79
CA ALA A 608 -18.94 -25.67 4.12
C ALA A 608 -20.40 -26.16 4.08
N SER A 609 -21.15 -25.94 5.15
CA SER A 609 -22.57 -26.24 5.22
C SER A 609 -23.40 -25.27 4.38
N GLN A 610 -24.32 -25.79 3.56
CA GLN A 610 -25.30 -24.97 2.83
C GLN A 610 -26.46 -24.57 3.75
N ILE A 611 -26.59 -23.28 4.04
CA ILE A 611 -27.70 -22.73 4.84
C ILE A 611 -28.39 -21.61 4.05
N SER A 612 -29.73 -21.63 3.99
CA SER A 612 -30.47 -20.58 3.29
C SER A 612 -30.42 -19.25 4.05
N LEU A 613 -30.42 -18.12 3.31
CA LEU A 613 -30.47 -16.78 3.91
C LEU A 613 -31.70 -16.58 4.81
N ALA A 614 -32.84 -17.21 4.46
CA ALA A 614 -34.05 -17.19 5.28
C ALA A 614 -33.89 -17.98 6.59
N SER A 615 -33.07 -19.03 6.60
CA SER A 615 -32.75 -19.82 7.80
C SER A 615 -31.75 -19.09 8.72
N LEU A 616 -30.78 -18.36 8.16
CA LEU A 616 -29.84 -17.53 8.93
C LEU A 616 -30.54 -16.33 9.59
N ASN A 617 -31.48 -15.70 8.86
CA ASN A 617 -32.23 -14.54 9.33
C ASN A 617 -33.59 -14.93 9.98
N ALA A 618 -33.79 -16.19 10.38
CA ALA A 618 -35.02 -16.67 11.02
C ALA A 618 -35.23 -16.03 12.41
N ASN A 619 -36.49 -15.78 12.78
CA ASN A 619 -36.81 -15.11 14.04
C ASN A 619 -38.25 -15.40 14.49
N SER A 620 -38.40 -16.00 15.67
CA SER A 620 -39.69 -16.44 16.20
C SER A 620 -40.72 -15.33 16.40
N TYR A 621 -40.30 -14.10 16.73
CA TYR A 621 -41.21 -12.94 16.84
C TYR A 621 -41.67 -12.44 15.47
N ALA A 622 -40.79 -12.50 14.46
CA ALA A 622 -41.15 -12.22 13.08
C ALA A 622 -42.07 -13.29 12.51
N ASP A 623 -41.78 -14.57 12.74
CA ASP A 623 -42.57 -15.70 12.26
C ASP A 623 -43.97 -15.74 12.92
N ALA A 624 -44.10 -15.29 14.17
CA ALA A 624 -45.38 -15.13 14.86
C ALA A 624 -46.35 -14.12 14.20
N LEU A 625 -45.90 -13.30 13.24
CA LEU A 625 -46.77 -12.39 12.49
C LEU A 625 -47.51 -13.09 11.34
N GLU A 626 -47.02 -14.23 10.85
CA GLU A 626 -47.60 -14.92 9.67
C GLU A 626 -49.01 -15.50 9.92
N VAL A 627 -49.41 -15.64 11.19
CA VAL A 627 -50.77 -16.09 11.56
C VAL A 627 -51.84 -15.02 11.37
N PHE A 628 -51.48 -13.76 11.13
CA PHE A 628 -52.42 -12.65 11.04
C PHE A 628 -52.95 -12.47 9.60
N PRO A 629 -54.27 -12.53 9.36
CA PRO A 629 -54.84 -12.53 8.02
C PRO A 629 -54.76 -11.19 7.29
N THR A 630 -54.30 -10.12 7.95
CA THR A 630 -53.99 -8.83 7.31
C THR A 630 -52.79 -8.17 7.95
N LYS A 631 -51.98 -7.50 7.13
CA LYS A 631 -50.82 -6.72 7.56
C LYS A 631 -51.13 -5.65 8.62
N GLN A 632 -52.32 -5.05 8.59
CA GLN A 632 -52.75 -4.10 9.62
C GLN A 632 -52.95 -4.78 10.98
N LYS A 633 -53.50 -6.01 11.02
CA LYS A 633 -53.62 -6.77 12.28
C LYS A 633 -52.26 -7.23 12.80
N ALA A 634 -51.37 -7.66 11.89
CA ALA A 634 -49.98 -7.97 12.22
C ALA A 634 -49.27 -6.74 12.82
N PHE A 635 -49.43 -5.56 12.21
CA PHE A 635 -48.80 -4.32 12.69
C PHE A 635 -49.36 -3.86 14.04
N ILE A 636 -50.68 -3.92 14.25
CA ILE A 636 -51.30 -3.61 15.55
C ILE A 636 -50.81 -4.57 16.64
N TYR A 637 -50.66 -5.86 16.33
CA TYR A 637 -50.09 -6.84 17.27
C TYR A 637 -48.62 -6.55 17.59
N TYR A 638 -47.81 -6.19 16.58
CA TYR A 638 -46.45 -5.72 16.80
C TYR A 638 -46.42 -4.49 17.73
N ASP A 639 -47.11 -3.40 17.36
CA ASP A 639 -47.04 -2.11 18.04
C ASP A 639 -47.61 -2.17 19.47
N GLU A 640 -48.76 -2.82 19.68
CA GLU A 640 -49.40 -2.88 20.99
C GLU A 640 -48.91 -4.01 21.92
N LYS A 641 -48.20 -5.03 21.42
CA LYS A 641 -47.87 -6.24 22.22
C LYS A 641 -46.38 -6.58 22.17
N LEU A 642 -45.79 -6.70 20.97
CA LEU A 642 -44.38 -7.11 20.84
C LEU A 642 -43.40 -5.96 21.10
N LYS A 643 -43.63 -4.77 20.52
CA LYS A 643 -42.66 -3.67 20.39
C LYS A 643 -41.97 -3.23 21.69
N ASN A 644 -42.64 -3.33 22.83
CA ASN A 644 -42.09 -2.99 24.15
C ASN A 644 -41.62 -4.23 24.97
N GLN A 645 -41.56 -5.40 24.34
CA GLN A 645 -41.20 -6.71 24.92
C GLN A 645 -40.10 -7.45 24.15
N LEU A 646 -39.68 -6.94 22.98
CA LEU A 646 -38.61 -7.55 22.18
C LEU A 646 -37.25 -7.35 22.86
N PRO A 647 -36.41 -8.40 22.93
CA PRO A 647 -35.14 -8.34 23.66
C PRO A 647 -34.02 -7.61 22.89
N SER A 648 -34.11 -7.47 21.55
CA SER A 648 -33.08 -6.80 20.74
C SER A 648 -33.67 -5.99 19.58
N TYR A 649 -32.96 -4.93 19.19
CA TYR A 649 -33.22 -4.20 17.93
C TYR A 649 -33.27 -5.16 16.71
N ALA A 650 -32.52 -6.26 16.77
CA ALA A 650 -32.46 -7.29 15.75
C ALA A 650 -33.81 -8.01 15.51
N ASP A 651 -34.67 -8.10 16.52
CA ASP A 651 -36.00 -8.68 16.40
C ASP A 651 -36.95 -7.71 15.67
N HIS A 652 -36.87 -6.41 15.97
CA HIS A 652 -37.61 -5.38 15.24
C HIS A 652 -37.16 -5.32 13.76
N ILE A 653 -35.86 -5.49 13.48
CA ILE A 653 -35.35 -5.61 12.10
C ILE A 653 -35.98 -6.82 11.40
N ALA A 654 -35.99 -8.00 12.04
CA ALA A 654 -36.58 -9.20 11.45
C ALA A 654 -38.09 -9.04 11.18
N ILE A 655 -38.82 -8.38 12.09
CA ILE A 655 -40.22 -8.01 11.90
C ILE A 655 -40.40 -7.03 10.72
N ALA A 656 -39.57 -6.00 10.62
CA ALA A 656 -39.60 -5.06 9.50
C ALA A 656 -39.30 -5.76 8.16
N GLN A 657 -38.40 -6.74 8.14
CA GLN A 657 -38.15 -7.59 6.96
C GLN A 657 -39.36 -8.49 6.65
N LYS A 658 -40.05 -9.05 7.65
CA LYS A 658 -41.26 -9.87 7.46
C LYS A 658 -42.41 -9.10 6.81
N PHE A 659 -42.55 -7.80 7.09
CA PHE A 659 -43.50 -6.94 6.37
C PHE A 659 -43.22 -6.86 4.86
N VAL A 660 -41.97 -6.98 4.42
CA VAL A 660 -41.64 -7.11 2.99
C VAL A 660 -41.84 -8.56 2.51
N SER A 661 -41.22 -9.54 3.17
CA SER A 661 -41.14 -10.91 2.63
C SER A 661 -42.45 -11.71 2.68
N HIS A 662 -43.32 -11.46 3.66
CA HIS A 662 -44.62 -12.14 3.80
C HIS A 662 -45.78 -11.24 3.37
N PHE A 663 -45.80 -9.97 3.80
CA PHE A 663 -46.93 -9.06 3.58
C PHE A 663 -46.81 -8.16 2.34
N ASN A 664 -45.65 -8.16 1.66
CA ASN A 664 -45.32 -7.27 0.54
C ASN A 664 -45.68 -5.79 0.81
N ASP A 665 -45.37 -5.31 2.01
CA ASP A 665 -45.60 -3.93 2.45
C ASP A 665 -44.30 -3.24 2.85
N LEU A 666 -43.76 -2.49 1.89
CA LEU A 666 -42.57 -1.68 2.05
C LEU A 666 -42.81 -0.43 2.92
N THR A 667 -44.06 0.01 3.12
CA THR A 667 -44.41 1.22 3.87
C THR A 667 -44.34 0.97 5.38
N LEU A 668 -45.00 -0.09 5.86
CA LEU A 668 -44.96 -0.52 7.26
C LEU A 668 -43.54 -0.95 7.65
N SER A 669 -42.86 -1.69 6.78
CA SER A 669 -41.44 -2.02 6.94
C SER A 669 -40.58 -0.77 7.15
N THR A 670 -40.72 0.23 6.28
CA THR A 670 -39.96 1.49 6.38
C THR A 670 -40.34 2.31 7.61
N GLN A 671 -41.61 2.28 8.03
CA GLN A 671 -42.03 2.95 9.28
C GLN A 671 -41.27 2.37 10.48
N ILE A 672 -41.21 1.04 10.59
CA ILE A 672 -40.48 0.37 11.69
C ILE A 672 -39.00 0.73 11.65
N PHE A 673 -38.36 0.71 10.47
CA PHE A 673 -36.96 1.15 10.36
C PHE A 673 -36.73 2.61 10.75
N LYS A 674 -37.66 3.54 10.47
CA LYS A 674 -37.56 4.93 10.94
C LYS A 674 -37.71 5.05 12.45
N GLU A 675 -38.66 4.33 13.05
CA GLU A 675 -38.81 4.26 14.51
C GLU A 675 -37.57 3.68 15.21
N LEU A 676 -36.88 2.73 14.56
CA LEU A 676 -35.59 2.20 15.02
C LEU A 676 -34.44 3.21 14.88
N ILE A 677 -34.37 3.98 13.79
CA ILE A 677 -33.37 5.05 13.59
C ILE A 677 -33.51 6.15 14.65
N GLU A 678 -34.74 6.48 15.06
CA GLU A 678 -34.96 7.45 16.14
C GLU A 678 -34.60 6.88 17.52
N SER A 679 -35.05 5.67 17.85
CA SER A 679 -34.77 5.06 19.17
C SER A 679 -33.29 4.70 19.37
N ASN A 680 -32.55 4.43 18.29
CA ASN A 680 -31.13 4.06 18.33
C ASN A 680 -30.21 5.19 17.84
N ASN A 681 -30.65 6.45 17.88
CA ASN A 681 -29.95 7.61 17.30
C ASN A 681 -28.56 7.94 17.90
N LYS A 682 -28.07 7.15 18.86
CA LYS A 682 -26.74 7.23 19.47
C LYS A 682 -25.85 5.99 19.23
N ASN A 683 -26.37 4.91 18.63
CA ASN A 683 -25.61 3.69 18.38
C ASN A 683 -25.29 3.56 16.86
N PRO A 684 -24.05 3.86 16.43
CA PRO A 684 -23.68 3.84 15.01
C PRO A 684 -23.63 2.44 14.40
N GLU A 685 -23.41 1.39 15.19
CA GLU A 685 -23.40 -0.01 14.69
C GLU A 685 -24.82 -0.52 14.40
N VAL A 686 -25.79 -0.13 15.24
CA VAL A 686 -27.21 -0.38 15.00
C VAL A 686 -27.72 0.44 13.81
N LEU A 687 -27.33 1.72 13.71
CA LEU A 687 -27.66 2.57 12.56
C LEU A 687 -27.09 2.00 11.25
N LYS A 688 -25.82 1.53 11.23
CA LYS A 688 -25.21 0.87 10.06
C LYS A 688 -25.97 -0.41 9.68
N ALA A 689 -26.37 -1.23 10.65
CA ALA A 689 -27.20 -2.42 10.39
C ALA A 689 -28.59 -2.07 9.81
N ILE A 690 -29.29 -1.07 10.36
CA ILE A 690 -30.58 -0.60 9.81
C ILE A 690 -30.40 -0.09 8.37
N ALA A 691 -29.34 0.66 8.11
CA ALA A 691 -29.03 1.18 6.78
C ALA A 691 -28.78 0.05 5.76
N PHE A 692 -28.04 -1.00 6.14
CA PHE A 692 -27.86 -2.20 5.32
C PHE A 692 -29.21 -2.85 4.92
N HIS A 693 -30.13 -2.99 5.87
CA HIS A 693 -31.45 -3.57 5.59
C HIS A 693 -32.30 -2.65 4.69
N LEU A 694 -32.27 -1.34 4.93
CA LEU A 694 -32.93 -0.34 4.06
C LEU A 694 -32.40 -0.39 2.62
N GLN A 695 -31.10 -0.61 2.42
CA GLN A 695 -30.53 -0.86 1.09
C GLN A 695 -31.10 -2.13 0.44
N THR A 696 -31.12 -3.27 1.14
CA THR A 696 -31.64 -4.54 0.58
C THR A 696 -33.12 -4.52 0.18
N ILE A 697 -33.96 -3.72 0.85
CA ILE A 697 -35.39 -3.60 0.52
C ILE A 697 -35.70 -2.51 -0.52
N GLY A 698 -34.67 -1.92 -1.16
CA GLY A 698 -34.87 -0.86 -2.16
C GLY A 698 -35.26 0.49 -1.59
N ARG A 699 -34.82 0.82 -0.37
CA ARG A 699 -35.03 2.12 0.30
C ARG A 699 -33.71 2.86 0.61
N PRO A 700 -32.82 3.06 -0.39
CA PRO A 700 -31.54 3.74 -0.18
C PRO A 700 -31.72 5.21 0.23
N LYS A 701 -32.87 5.85 -0.06
CA LYS A 701 -33.16 7.22 0.39
C LYS A 701 -33.29 7.32 1.90
N GLU A 702 -33.91 6.33 2.52
CA GLU A 702 -34.04 6.25 3.97
C GLU A 702 -32.74 5.84 4.67
N ALA A 703 -31.87 5.07 4.00
CA ALA A 703 -30.55 4.74 4.53
C ALA A 703 -29.67 5.99 4.75
N ILE A 704 -29.89 7.09 4.01
CA ILE A 704 -29.18 8.37 4.20
C ILE A 704 -29.34 8.90 5.63
N ASP A 705 -30.54 8.83 6.24
CA ASP A 705 -30.76 9.37 7.60
C ASP A 705 -29.94 8.58 8.65
N ALA A 706 -29.95 7.25 8.55
CA ALA A 706 -29.11 6.39 9.38
C ALA A 706 -27.62 6.70 9.20
N TYR A 707 -27.14 6.83 7.96
CA TYR A 707 -25.75 7.12 7.67
C TYR A 707 -25.32 8.55 8.03
N GLU A 708 -26.21 9.55 7.91
CA GLU A 708 -25.96 10.91 8.40
C GLU A 708 -25.82 10.93 9.93
N ARG A 709 -26.61 10.15 10.66
CA ARG A 709 -26.46 9.99 12.12
C ARG A 709 -25.15 9.29 12.47
N THR A 710 -24.82 8.19 11.79
CA THR A 710 -23.51 7.51 11.94
C THR A 710 -22.34 8.44 11.66
N PHE A 711 -22.41 9.29 10.63
CA PHE A 711 -21.39 10.31 10.34
C PHE A 711 -21.27 11.37 11.43
N LYS A 712 -22.40 11.86 11.97
CA LYS A 712 -22.43 12.84 13.08
C LYS A 712 -21.87 12.24 14.39
N LEU A 713 -22.05 10.94 14.63
CA LEU A 713 -21.50 10.22 15.79
C LEU A 713 -19.99 9.90 15.62
N ARG A 714 -19.57 9.48 14.41
CA ARG A 714 -18.22 9.03 14.09
C ARG A 714 -17.54 9.88 12.99
N PRO A 715 -17.37 11.21 13.14
CA PRO A 715 -16.84 12.11 12.10
C PRO A 715 -15.35 11.95 11.79
N LYS A 716 -14.66 11.03 12.50
CA LYS A 716 -13.25 10.64 12.25
C LYS A 716 -13.10 9.27 11.59
N TYR A 717 -14.15 8.46 11.54
CA TYR A 717 -14.09 7.08 11.05
C TYR A 717 -14.18 7.08 9.52
N ALA A 718 -13.18 6.53 8.84
CA ALA A 718 -13.14 6.46 7.38
C ALA A 718 -14.41 5.82 6.77
N GLN A 719 -14.94 4.79 7.44
CA GLN A 719 -16.20 4.15 7.04
C GLN A 719 -17.40 5.09 7.05
N SER A 720 -17.46 6.08 7.95
CA SER A 720 -18.64 6.96 8.03
C SER A 720 -18.69 7.95 6.85
N TYR A 721 -17.52 8.41 6.37
CA TYR A 721 -17.41 9.15 5.10
C TYR A 721 -17.86 8.26 3.94
N ARG A 722 -17.30 7.04 3.84
CA ARG A 722 -17.58 6.09 2.77
C ARG A 722 -19.06 5.72 2.70
N ASP A 723 -19.65 5.35 3.83
CA ASP A 723 -21.03 4.85 3.90
C ASP A 723 -22.02 5.93 3.45
N LEU A 724 -21.87 7.16 3.95
CA LEU A 724 -22.72 8.28 3.55
C LEU A 724 -22.45 8.74 2.11
N ALA A 725 -21.20 8.67 1.64
CA ALA A 725 -20.86 8.96 0.25
C ALA A 725 -21.47 7.93 -0.72
N ASN A 726 -21.46 6.64 -0.37
CA ASN A 726 -22.15 5.59 -1.12
C ASN A 726 -23.66 5.77 -1.07
N ALA A 727 -24.25 6.08 0.09
CA ALA A 727 -25.68 6.35 0.21
C ALA A 727 -26.12 7.55 -0.67
N TYR A 728 -25.31 8.60 -0.78
CA TYR A 728 -25.55 9.67 -1.74
C TYR A 728 -25.39 9.22 -3.19
N MET A 729 -24.40 8.38 -3.52
CA MET A 729 -24.20 7.82 -4.86
C MET A 729 -25.39 6.95 -5.31
N GLU A 730 -25.94 6.13 -4.41
CA GLU A 730 -27.14 5.30 -4.67
C GLU A 730 -28.44 6.10 -4.85
N ASN A 731 -28.44 7.39 -4.56
CA ASN A 731 -29.57 8.31 -4.73
C ASN A 731 -29.28 9.39 -5.78
N ASP A 732 -28.36 9.15 -6.72
CA ASP A 732 -27.90 10.07 -7.77
C ASP A 732 -27.32 11.42 -7.26
N GLN A 733 -27.03 11.54 -5.96
CA GLN A 733 -26.46 12.74 -5.33
C GLN A 733 -24.92 12.77 -5.48
N PHE A 734 -24.41 12.49 -6.70
CA PHE A 734 -22.98 12.34 -7.01
C PHE A 734 -22.12 13.51 -6.52
N LYS A 735 -22.63 14.75 -6.57
CA LYS A 735 -21.95 15.95 -6.05
C LYS A 735 -21.71 15.89 -4.54
N LYS A 736 -22.64 15.34 -3.74
CA LYS A 736 -22.44 15.17 -2.30
C LYS A 736 -21.49 14.01 -2.01
N SER A 737 -21.65 12.90 -2.74
CA SER A 737 -20.77 11.72 -2.66
C SER A 737 -19.30 12.11 -2.87
N TRP A 738 -18.99 12.76 -3.99
CA TRP A 738 -17.64 13.24 -4.30
C TRP A 738 -17.13 14.25 -3.27
N ARG A 739 -17.97 15.17 -2.76
CA ARG A 739 -17.57 16.12 -1.71
C ARG A 739 -17.18 15.42 -0.41
N LEU A 740 -17.85 14.32 -0.03
CA LEU A 740 -17.46 13.56 1.16
C LEU A 740 -16.14 12.81 0.96
N TYR A 741 -15.97 12.09 -0.15
CA TYR A 741 -14.70 11.41 -0.43
C TYR A 741 -13.54 12.40 -0.55
N MET A 742 -13.71 13.50 -1.29
CA MET A 742 -12.70 14.55 -1.40
C MET A 742 -12.43 15.23 -0.05
N SER A 743 -13.45 15.41 0.81
CA SER A 743 -13.25 15.90 2.18
C SER A 743 -12.46 14.91 3.04
N TYR A 744 -12.58 13.60 2.81
CA TYR A 744 -11.74 12.59 3.46
C TYR A 744 -10.28 12.70 2.99
N LEU A 745 -10.04 12.84 1.68
CA LEU A 745 -8.69 13.06 1.12
C LEU A 745 -8.01 14.32 1.67
N LEU A 746 -8.71 15.47 1.61
CA LEU A 746 -8.16 16.78 1.92
C LEU A 746 -7.84 17.00 3.41
N GLN A 747 -8.29 16.10 4.29
CA GLN A 747 -7.87 16.05 5.70
C GLN A 747 -6.48 15.42 5.90
N GLY A 748 -5.83 14.93 4.83
CA GLY A 748 -4.55 14.24 4.91
C GLY A 748 -4.68 12.79 5.40
N ASN A 749 -5.86 12.17 5.26
CA ASN A 749 -6.04 10.76 5.56
C ASN A 749 -5.36 9.89 4.50
N ASP A 750 -4.87 8.73 4.94
CA ASP A 750 -4.18 7.76 4.11
C ASP A 750 -5.05 7.22 2.95
N VAL A 751 -4.48 7.22 1.74
CA VAL A 751 -5.01 6.57 0.52
C VAL A 751 -3.94 5.75 -0.21
N SER A 752 -3.10 5.08 0.58
CA SER A 752 -2.36 3.89 0.21
C SER A 752 -3.21 2.89 -0.58
N ASN A 753 -2.55 1.97 -1.31
CA ASN A 753 -3.25 0.90 -2.05
C ASN A 753 -3.56 -0.31 -1.15
N GLU A 754 -3.98 -0.05 0.10
CA GLU A 754 -4.55 -1.06 0.99
C GLU A 754 -5.73 -0.47 1.80
N GLY A 755 -6.44 -1.36 2.50
CA GLY A 755 -7.48 -0.99 3.47
C GLY A 755 -8.64 -0.13 2.92
N ILE A 756 -9.15 0.75 3.76
CA ILE A 756 -10.26 1.67 3.42
C ILE A 756 -9.83 2.79 2.47
N GLY A 757 -8.54 3.14 2.45
CA GLY A 757 -7.98 4.19 1.59
C GLY A 757 -8.06 3.79 0.11
N GLU A 758 -7.60 2.58 -0.20
CA GLU A 758 -7.76 1.95 -1.52
C GLU A 758 -9.24 1.87 -1.94
N LEU A 759 -10.10 1.38 -1.04
CA LEU A 759 -11.51 1.14 -1.30
C LEU A 759 -12.26 2.45 -1.62
N ILE A 760 -12.04 3.50 -0.83
CA ILE A 760 -12.55 4.86 -1.09
C ILE A 760 -12.00 5.38 -2.43
N TYR A 761 -10.72 5.20 -2.70
CA TYR A 761 -10.07 5.67 -3.92
C TYR A 761 -10.68 5.00 -5.17
N ASN A 762 -10.91 3.70 -5.14
CA ASN A 762 -11.54 2.93 -6.22
C ASN A 762 -13.00 3.39 -6.46
N GLU A 763 -13.73 3.74 -5.41
CA GLU A 763 -15.08 4.32 -5.53
C GLU A 763 -15.06 5.75 -6.11
N MET A 764 -14.05 6.57 -5.80
CA MET A 764 -13.81 7.85 -6.48
C MET A 764 -13.41 7.68 -7.94
N GLU A 765 -12.60 6.68 -8.26
CA GLU A 765 -12.13 6.44 -9.63
C GLU A 765 -13.27 5.96 -10.55
N TRP A 766 -14.14 5.08 -10.06
CA TRP A 766 -15.40 4.72 -10.73
C TRP A 766 -16.29 5.95 -10.99
N LEU A 767 -16.44 6.84 -10.00
CA LEU A 767 -17.17 8.10 -10.16
C LEU A 767 -16.53 9.01 -11.21
N TYR A 768 -15.20 9.15 -11.19
CA TYR A 768 -14.45 10.01 -12.11
C TYR A 768 -14.64 9.59 -13.57
N PHE A 769 -14.52 8.28 -13.87
CA PHE A 769 -14.71 7.78 -15.23
C PHE A 769 -16.18 7.74 -15.64
N SER A 770 -17.09 7.31 -14.75
CA SER A 770 -18.50 7.09 -15.10
C SER A 770 -19.35 8.36 -15.11
N ARG A 771 -18.98 9.37 -14.31
CA ARG A 771 -19.80 10.57 -14.03
C ARG A 771 -19.04 11.90 -14.16
N ARG A 772 -17.94 11.94 -14.93
CA ARG A 772 -17.03 13.10 -15.13
C ARG A 772 -17.70 14.47 -15.35
N ASN A 773 -18.88 14.51 -15.98
CA ASN A 773 -19.63 15.74 -16.28
C ASN A 773 -20.68 16.11 -15.21
N GLN A 774 -20.68 15.46 -14.05
CA GLN A 774 -21.62 15.72 -12.95
C GLN A 774 -20.91 16.08 -11.63
N THR A 775 -19.59 15.85 -11.56
CA THR A 775 -18.71 16.25 -10.45
C THR A 775 -18.17 17.67 -10.71
N ASP A 776 -19.00 18.70 -10.50
CA ASP A 776 -18.66 20.15 -10.71
C ASP A 776 -17.65 20.71 -9.68
N ILE A 777 -16.74 19.87 -9.22
CA ILE A 777 -15.83 20.07 -8.10
C ILE A 777 -14.44 20.23 -8.70
N LYS A 778 -13.72 21.29 -8.29
CA LYS A 778 -12.56 21.85 -9.03
C LYS A 778 -11.22 21.25 -8.58
N GLU A 779 -11.27 20.56 -7.46
CA GLU A 779 -10.19 19.89 -6.77
C GLU A 779 -9.66 18.73 -7.61
N LYS A 780 -8.35 18.75 -7.89
CA LYS A 780 -7.69 17.89 -8.88
C LYS A 780 -7.51 16.46 -8.35
N PHE A 781 -8.53 15.62 -8.52
CA PHE A 781 -8.35 14.17 -8.49
C PHE A 781 -7.49 13.72 -9.68
N VAL A 782 -6.57 12.79 -9.41
CA VAL A 782 -5.77 12.11 -10.43
C VAL A 782 -6.04 10.61 -10.25
N PRO A 783 -6.60 9.89 -11.24
CA PRO A 783 -6.85 8.45 -11.19
C PRO A 783 -5.54 7.63 -11.27
N LYS A 784 -5.58 6.35 -10.87
CA LYS A 784 -4.46 5.39 -10.97
C LYS A 784 -4.44 4.74 -12.37
N SER A 785 -5.62 4.45 -12.90
CA SER A 785 -5.84 3.91 -14.24
C SER A 785 -5.70 5.02 -15.28
N GLU A 786 -5.19 4.72 -16.48
CA GLU A 786 -5.20 5.71 -17.56
C GLU A 786 -6.63 5.93 -18.08
N ASN A 787 -7.44 4.86 -18.10
CA ASN A 787 -8.80 4.89 -18.62
C ASN A 787 -9.72 3.79 -18.04
N LEU A 788 -11.02 3.89 -18.33
CA LEU A 788 -12.04 2.95 -17.85
C LEU A 788 -11.87 1.50 -18.36
N PHE A 789 -11.03 1.22 -19.36
CA PHE A 789 -10.71 -0.16 -19.74
C PHE A 789 -9.87 -0.85 -18.66
N ASP A 790 -8.85 -0.16 -18.14
CA ASP A 790 -7.87 -0.72 -17.21
C ASP A 790 -8.47 -0.92 -15.79
N PHE A 791 -9.52 -0.16 -15.48
CA PHE A 791 -10.27 -0.22 -14.22
C PHE A 791 -11.31 -1.36 -14.15
N ARG A 792 -11.55 -2.08 -15.26
CA ARG A 792 -12.63 -3.08 -15.36
C ARG A 792 -12.28 -4.41 -14.73
N ASN A 793 -13.27 -4.99 -14.07
CA ASN A 793 -13.20 -6.34 -13.51
C ASN A 793 -14.47 -7.14 -13.87
N ASP A 794 -14.37 -8.46 -13.90
CA ASP A 794 -15.54 -9.32 -14.15
C ASP A 794 -16.45 -9.38 -12.92
N VAL A 795 -15.87 -9.50 -11.72
CA VAL A 795 -16.59 -9.37 -10.45
C VAL A 795 -15.81 -8.49 -9.45
N ARG A 796 -16.51 -7.56 -8.78
CA ARG A 796 -16.05 -6.88 -7.55
C ARG A 796 -16.96 -7.31 -6.40
N ILE A 797 -16.39 -7.68 -5.26
CA ILE A 797 -17.12 -8.09 -4.06
C ILE A 797 -16.70 -7.17 -2.92
N VAL A 798 -17.65 -6.44 -2.34
CA VAL A 798 -17.43 -5.64 -1.13
C VAL A 798 -18.17 -6.27 0.03
N VAL A 799 -17.44 -6.60 1.09
CA VAL A 799 -17.99 -7.11 2.36
C VAL A 799 -17.89 -6.01 3.40
N GLU A 800 -19.00 -5.68 4.05
CA GLU A 800 -19.09 -4.66 5.10
C GLU A 800 -19.77 -5.27 6.33
N TRP A 801 -19.19 -5.10 7.52
CA TRP A 801 -19.76 -5.59 8.78
C TRP A 801 -20.08 -4.42 9.73
N ASN A 802 -21.05 -4.57 10.63
CA ASN A 802 -21.49 -3.45 11.48
C ASN A 802 -20.72 -3.31 12.81
N SER A 803 -20.28 -4.41 13.42
CA SER A 803 -19.52 -4.41 14.69
C SER A 803 -18.03 -4.58 14.45
N SER A 804 -17.22 -3.62 14.92
CA SER A 804 -15.74 -3.65 14.79
C SER A 804 -15.04 -4.73 15.61
N GLU A 805 -15.77 -5.44 16.48
CA GLU A 805 -15.25 -6.54 17.30
C GLU A 805 -15.43 -7.92 16.67
N ALA A 806 -16.13 -8.01 15.53
CA ALA A 806 -16.41 -9.26 14.83
C ALA A 806 -15.13 -9.91 14.30
N GLU A 807 -15.00 -11.23 14.50
CA GLU A 807 -13.90 -12.04 13.97
C GLU A 807 -14.45 -13.18 13.10
N PHE A 808 -13.77 -13.49 12.00
CA PHE A 808 -14.26 -14.40 10.97
C PHE A 808 -13.18 -14.78 9.95
N ASP A 809 -13.41 -15.88 9.22
CA ASP A 809 -12.63 -16.26 8.04
C ASP A 809 -13.53 -16.17 6.80
N LEU A 810 -13.09 -15.47 5.74
CA LEU A 810 -13.73 -15.54 4.42
C LEU A 810 -12.91 -16.41 3.48
N GLU A 811 -13.48 -17.54 3.06
CA GLU A 811 -12.85 -18.48 2.14
C GLU A 811 -13.45 -18.34 0.73
N PHE A 812 -12.62 -17.94 -0.22
CA PHE A 812 -12.93 -17.83 -1.65
C PHE A 812 -12.40 -19.06 -2.38
N VAL A 813 -13.31 -19.90 -2.89
CA VAL A 813 -12.99 -21.13 -3.61
C VAL A 813 -13.17 -20.91 -5.11
N ASN A 814 -12.15 -21.20 -5.90
CA ASN A 814 -12.20 -21.07 -7.36
C ASN A 814 -12.69 -22.37 -8.06
N PRO A 815 -12.95 -22.35 -9.38
CA PRO A 815 -13.39 -23.54 -10.15
C PRO A 815 -12.40 -24.72 -10.18
N GLU A 816 -11.14 -24.51 -9.80
CA GLU A 816 -10.13 -25.57 -9.64
C GLU A 816 -10.13 -26.17 -8.21
N LEU A 817 -11.14 -25.81 -7.38
CA LEU A 817 -11.26 -26.10 -5.96
C LEU A 817 -10.10 -25.59 -5.09
N ARG A 818 -9.42 -24.51 -5.50
CA ARG A 818 -8.38 -23.85 -4.70
C ARG A 818 -9.00 -22.79 -3.79
N SER A 819 -8.64 -22.79 -2.51
CA SER A 819 -9.21 -21.92 -1.48
C SER A 819 -8.24 -20.81 -1.05
N TYR A 820 -8.59 -19.54 -1.28
CA TYR A 820 -7.95 -18.38 -0.63
C TYR A 820 -8.73 -18.01 0.63
N ILE A 821 -8.04 -17.80 1.75
CA ILE A 821 -8.66 -17.42 3.02
C ILE A 821 -8.19 -16.01 3.40
N PHE A 822 -9.14 -15.11 3.61
CA PHE A 822 -8.95 -13.86 4.34
C PHE A 822 -9.32 -14.10 5.80
N GLU A 823 -8.30 -14.25 6.66
CA GLU A 823 -8.49 -14.36 8.11
C GLU A 823 -8.57 -12.95 8.74
N HIS A 824 -9.66 -12.74 9.48
CA HIS A 824 -9.95 -11.57 10.28
C HIS A 824 -10.10 -12.00 11.74
N THR A 825 -8.95 -12.13 12.43
CA THR A 825 -8.88 -12.51 13.84
C THR A 825 -7.80 -11.74 14.58
N LEU A 826 -7.96 -11.57 15.89
CA LEU A 826 -6.92 -10.97 16.75
C LEU A 826 -5.68 -11.87 16.89
N THR A 827 -5.81 -13.18 16.64
CA THR A 827 -4.71 -14.15 16.69
C THR A 827 -3.94 -14.27 15.38
N GLY A 828 -4.62 -14.25 14.23
CA GLY A 828 -4.01 -14.38 12.90
C GLY A 828 -3.66 -13.05 12.23
N ASN A 829 -4.35 -11.96 12.58
CA ASN A 829 -4.25 -10.69 11.84
C ASN A 829 -4.43 -9.44 12.74
N GLN A 830 -3.72 -9.40 13.88
CA GLN A 830 -3.81 -8.31 14.85
C GLN A 830 -3.49 -6.92 14.25
N GLU A 831 -2.57 -6.86 13.29
CA GLU A 831 -2.15 -5.60 12.65
C GLU A 831 -3.29 -4.97 11.83
N LEU A 832 -4.01 -5.77 11.03
CA LEU A 832 -5.18 -5.31 10.28
C LEU A 832 -6.29 -4.80 11.21
N ILE A 833 -6.65 -5.56 12.24
CA ILE A 833 -7.69 -5.14 13.20
C ILE A 833 -7.29 -3.87 13.97
N THR A 834 -5.97 -3.67 14.16
CA THR A 834 -5.44 -2.44 14.74
C THR A 834 -5.56 -1.24 13.79
N ASP A 835 -5.25 -1.40 12.50
CA ASP A 835 -5.45 -0.37 11.47
C ASP A 835 -6.94 -0.02 11.30
N GLU A 836 -7.81 -1.04 11.24
CA GLU A 836 -9.27 -0.90 11.19
C GLU A 836 -9.82 -0.09 12.35
N LYS A 837 -9.38 -0.37 13.58
CA LYS A 837 -9.80 0.38 14.78
C LYS A 837 -9.20 1.79 14.85
N GLN A 838 -8.01 2.03 14.30
CA GLN A 838 -7.38 3.35 14.28
C GLN A 838 -7.97 4.28 13.20
N LYS A 839 -8.13 3.79 11.96
CA LYS A 839 -8.76 4.52 10.85
C LYS A 839 -10.29 4.52 10.92
N GLY A 840 -10.87 3.64 11.75
CA GLY A 840 -12.30 3.52 11.98
C GLY A 840 -13.04 2.94 10.78
N TYR A 841 -12.75 1.68 10.43
CA TYR A 841 -13.46 0.98 9.36
C TYR A 841 -13.76 -0.50 9.63
N SER A 842 -14.70 -1.02 8.83
CA SER A 842 -15.26 -2.38 8.91
C SER A 842 -15.83 -2.76 7.55
N SER A 843 -14.95 -2.74 6.55
CA SER A 843 -15.21 -3.22 5.19
C SER A 843 -13.93 -3.58 4.43
N LYS A 844 -14.03 -4.57 3.55
CA LYS A 844 -12.95 -5.03 2.66
C LYS A 844 -13.53 -5.34 1.28
N GLU A 845 -12.75 -5.08 0.23
CA GLU A 845 -13.10 -5.48 -1.13
C GLU A 845 -12.16 -6.53 -1.71
N PHE A 846 -12.68 -7.27 -2.69
CA PHE A 846 -12.03 -8.36 -3.42
C PHE A 846 -12.41 -8.25 -4.90
N PHE A 847 -11.44 -8.46 -5.80
CA PHE A 847 -11.64 -8.44 -7.25
C PHE A 847 -11.39 -9.82 -7.87
N ILE A 848 -12.09 -10.10 -8.97
CA ILE A 848 -11.90 -11.29 -9.79
C ILE A 848 -11.88 -10.85 -11.26
N ASP A 849 -10.67 -10.80 -11.81
CA ASP A 849 -10.32 -10.26 -13.12
C ASP A 849 -10.84 -11.16 -14.25
N ASP A 850 -10.57 -12.47 -14.14
CA ASP A 850 -11.04 -13.55 -15.03
C ASP A 850 -11.87 -14.54 -14.20
N LEU A 851 -13.18 -14.53 -14.43
CA LEU A 851 -14.11 -15.40 -13.72
C LEU A 851 -13.98 -16.88 -14.14
N LYS A 852 -13.37 -17.17 -15.31
CA LYS A 852 -13.26 -18.49 -15.95
C LYS A 852 -14.61 -19.21 -16.16
N ASP A 853 -14.54 -20.43 -16.71
CA ASP A 853 -15.69 -21.33 -16.81
C ASP A 853 -15.74 -22.24 -15.57
N GLY A 854 -16.86 -22.22 -14.85
CA GLY A 854 -17.08 -22.99 -13.62
C GLY A 854 -17.67 -22.16 -12.48
N GLU A 855 -17.80 -22.75 -11.29
CA GLU A 855 -18.36 -22.10 -10.10
C GLU A 855 -17.26 -21.57 -9.18
N TRP A 856 -17.44 -20.34 -8.71
CA TRP A 856 -16.76 -19.81 -7.53
C TRP A 856 -17.68 -19.89 -6.32
N LEU A 857 -17.14 -20.26 -5.16
CA LEU A 857 -17.85 -20.29 -3.88
C LEU A 857 -17.25 -19.25 -2.94
N VAL A 858 -18.06 -18.66 -2.07
CA VAL A 858 -17.58 -17.88 -0.92
C VAL A 858 -18.22 -18.41 0.34
N ASN A 859 -17.38 -18.82 1.28
CA ASN A 859 -17.76 -19.40 2.56
C ASN A 859 -17.33 -18.46 3.70
N ILE A 860 -17.97 -18.59 4.87
CA ILE A 860 -17.54 -17.91 6.10
C ILE A 860 -17.51 -18.88 7.28
N THR A 861 -16.47 -18.77 8.11
CA THR A 861 -16.45 -19.25 9.49
C THR A 861 -16.58 -18.02 10.39
N TYR A 862 -17.56 -17.97 11.29
CA TYR A 862 -17.78 -16.78 12.14
C TYR A 862 -17.36 -17.10 13.58
N LYS A 863 -16.39 -16.33 14.10
CA LYS A 863 -15.69 -16.53 15.39
C LYS A 863 -16.20 -15.57 16.49
N GLY A 864 -17.44 -15.11 16.37
CA GLY A 864 -18.07 -14.22 17.35
C GLY A 864 -17.73 -12.74 17.17
N ASN A 865 -18.12 -11.91 18.13
CA ASN A 865 -17.88 -10.45 18.11
C ASN A 865 -17.77 -9.78 19.50
N LYS A 866 -17.47 -10.55 20.57
CA LYS A 866 -17.21 -10.06 21.94
C LYS A 866 -18.35 -9.24 22.59
N LYS A 867 -19.54 -9.22 21.99
CA LYS A 867 -20.71 -8.42 22.35
C LYS A 867 -21.99 -9.26 22.31
N PRO A 868 -23.07 -8.88 23.04
CA PRO A 868 -24.37 -9.54 22.93
C PRO A 868 -25.14 -9.17 21.63
N GLU A 869 -24.83 -8.02 21.01
CA GLU A 869 -25.43 -7.58 19.76
C GLU A 869 -24.98 -8.45 18.57
N PRO A 870 -25.87 -8.79 17.63
CA PRO A 870 -25.50 -9.54 16.44
C PRO A 870 -24.66 -8.73 15.44
N THR A 871 -23.74 -9.40 14.75
CA THR A 871 -23.04 -8.85 13.59
C THR A 871 -23.88 -9.06 12.33
N TYR A 872 -24.07 -7.99 11.57
CA TYR A 872 -24.68 -7.99 10.25
C TYR A 872 -23.59 -7.77 9.18
N PHE A 873 -23.45 -8.73 8.28
CA PHE A 873 -22.57 -8.61 7.10
C PHE A 873 -23.43 -8.23 5.89
N LYS A 874 -23.21 -7.03 5.32
CA LYS A 874 -23.70 -6.66 3.99
C LYS A 874 -22.65 -7.06 2.96
N ILE A 875 -23.04 -7.88 2.00
CA ILE A 875 -22.20 -8.27 0.88
C ILE A 875 -22.81 -7.67 -0.38
N THR A 876 -22.02 -6.84 -1.07
CA THR A 876 -22.37 -6.26 -2.37
C THR A 876 -21.50 -6.93 -3.45
N LYS A 877 -22.13 -7.71 -4.33
CA LYS A 877 -21.52 -8.21 -5.56
C LYS A 877 -21.82 -7.25 -6.69
N PHE A 878 -20.79 -6.84 -7.44
CA PHE A 878 -20.93 -6.19 -8.73
C PHE A 878 -20.42 -7.14 -9.82
N TYR A 879 -21.24 -7.45 -10.82
CA TYR A 879 -20.78 -8.09 -12.06
C TYR A 879 -20.52 -7.01 -13.10
N ASN A 880 -19.55 -7.23 -13.99
CA ASN A 880 -19.22 -6.30 -15.08
C ASN A 880 -18.81 -4.90 -14.56
N TRP A 881 -18.05 -4.84 -13.47
CA TRP A 881 -17.62 -3.59 -12.83
C TRP A 881 -16.88 -2.67 -13.83
N GLY A 882 -17.31 -1.41 -13.93
CA GLY A 882 -16.78 -0.42 -14.88
C GLY A 882 -17.23 -0.61 -16.34
N LYS A 883 -18.19 -1.50 -16.62
CA LYS A 883 -18.77 -1.74 -17.96
C LYS A 883 -20.19 -1.16 -18.03
N VAL A 884 -20.72 -0.94 -19.24
CA VAL A 884 -22.08 -0.41 -19.42
C VAL A 884 -23.16 -1.40 -18.96
N SER A 885 -22.85 -2.70 -18.90
CA SER A 885 -23.70 -3.76 -18.35
C SER A 885 -23.35 -4.14 -16.91
N GLU A 886 -22.83 -3.19 -16.13
CA GLU A 886 -22.62 -3.37 -14.68
C GLU A 886 -23.96 -3.65 -13.98
N THR A 887 -24.01 -4.70 -13.16
CA THR A 887 -25.17 -5.01 -12.33
C THR A 887 -24.72 -5.35 -10.91
N LYS A 888 -25.53 -4.99 -9.89
CA LYS A 888 -25.22 -5.27 -8.49
C LYS A 888 -26.27 -6.13 -7.79
N GLU A 889 -25.81 -6.93 -6.83
CA GLU A 889 -26.63 -7.71 -5.89
C GLU A 889 -26.18 -7.38 -4.47
N VAL A 890 -27.13 -7.13 -3.56
CA VAL A 890 -26.86 -6.85 -2.14
C VAL A 890 -27.57 -7.90 -1.29
N ALA A 891 -26.85 -8.55 -0.39
CA ALA A 891 -27.37 -9.49 0.61
C ALA A 891 -26.90 -9.10 2.02
N VAL A 892 -27.73 -9.35 3.04
CA VAL A 892 -27.40 -9.06 4.45
C VAL A 892 -27.63 -10.29 5.31
N TYR A 893 -26.56 -10.76 5.94
CA TYR A 893 -26.50 -11.98 6.73
C TYR A 893 -26.34 -11.65 8.21
N LYS A 894 -27.21 -12.17 9.08
CA LYS A 894 -27.13 -12.03 10.55
C LYS A 894 -26.32 -13.17 11.16
N PHE A 895 -25.33 -12.82 11.97
CA PHE A 895 -24.60 -13.72 12.87
C PHE A 895 -24.70 -13.21 14.31
N GLN A 896 -24.56 -14.09 15.30
CA GLN A 896 -24.67 -13.73 16.71
C GLN A 896 -23.74 -14.62 17.52
N ASN A 897 -24.10 -15.89 17.66
CA ASN A 897 -23.20 -16.94 18.13
C ASN A 897 -22.22 -17.32 17.01
N GLU A 898 -21.11 -17.94 17.41
CA GLU A 898 -20.15 -18.61 16.51
C GLU A 898 -20.83 -19.61 15.55
N ARG A 899 -20.18 -19.83 14.39
CA ARG A 899 -20.60 -20.83 13.41
C ARG A 899 -19.40 -21.49 12.73
N GLU A 900 -19.48 -22.81 12.64
CA GLU A 900 -18.74 -23.63 11.67
C GLU A 900 -18.91 -23.09 10.24
N LYS A 901 -18.01 -23.48 9.34
CA LYS A 901 -17.96 -23.00 7.96
C LYS A 901 -19.31 -23.17 7.23
N ILE A 902 -19.87 -22.07 6.71
CA ILE A 902 -21.08 -22.07 5.87
C ILE A 902 -20.83 -21.43 4.51
N GLN A 903 -21.52 -21.92 3.48
CA GLN A 903 -21.51 -21.29 2.16
C GLN A 903 -22.41 -20.05 2.16
N LEU A 904 -21.85 -18.86 1.99
CA LEU A 904 -22.60 -17.60 1.89
C LEU A 904 -23.25 -17.45 0.51
N MET A 905 -22.50 -17.74 -0.54
CA MET A 905 -22.89 -17.53 -1.93
C MET A 905 -22.04 -18.35 -2.90
N HIS A 906 -22.50 -18.38 -4.15
CA HIS A 906 -21.72 -18.78 -5.31
C HIS A 906 -21.95 -17.79 -6.45
N PHE A 907 -21.08 -17.80 -7.44
CA PHE A 907 -21.25 -17.07 -8.69
C PHE A 907 -20.44 -17.73 -9.81
N ASN A 908 -20.86 -17.52 -11.06
CA ASN A 908 -20.27 -18.15 -12.23
C ASN A 908 -20.54 -17.30 -13.49
N LYS A 909 -19.87 -17.64 -14.58
CA LYS A 909 -19.98 -16.94 -15.87
C LYS A 909 -21.38 -16.98 -16.49
N LEU A 910 -22.18 -18.02 -16.24
CA LEU A 910 -23.56 -18.11 -16.71
C LEU A 910 -24.47 -17.12 -15.97
N LEU A 911 -24.25 -16.92 -14.66
CA LEU A 911 -24.93 -15.89 -13.87
C LEU A 911 -24.54 -14.48 -14.32
N LEU A 912 -23.26 -14.24 -14.64
CA LEU A 912 -22.80 -12.98 -15.24
C LEU A 912 -23.41 -12.75 -16.63
N MET A 913 -23.58 -13.80 -17.44
CA MET A 913 -24.22 -13.71 -18.76
C MET A 913 -25.74 -13.50 -18.68
N ALA A 914 -26.43 -14.12 -17.73
CA ALA A 914 -27.87 -14.00 -17.53
C ALA A 914 -28.32 -12.66 -16.89
N LYS A 915 -27.38 -11.75 -16.65
CA LYS A 915 -27.60 -10.36 -16.19
C LYS A 915 -27.47 -9.32 -17.30
N ASN A 916 -27.05 -9.74 -18.52
CA ASN A 916 -27.03 -8.91 -19.73
C ASN A 916 -28.32 -9.09 -20.56
#